data_AF-A0AAE3SMT8-F1
#
_entry.id   AF-A0AAE3SMT8-F1
#
_cell.length_a   1.000
_cell.length_b   1.000
_cell.length_c   1.000
_cell.angle_alpha   90.00
_cell.angle_beta   90.00
_cell.angle_gamma   90.00
#
_symmetry.space_group_name_H-M   'P 1'
#
loop_
_entity.id
_entity.type
_entity.pdbx_description
1 polymer ?
#
loop_
_entity_poly.entity_id
_entity_poly.type
_entity_poly.pdbx_seq_one_letter_code
_entity_poly.pdbx_strand_id
1 'polypeptide(L)'
;MKSGNKILRYTGVGLGIVAVLLLLLLPGWLKNYAIDNAEELVGRKLHMDKLRINYFTGTIKVYDFKMFEANDSDVFVSFDTLILNTVPYKYLSNTYAFDQLYLQGLDVRIVKKDSTFNFDDLLAFHTTEDSTTTDMNEEEAFKFFLENLELKDASVHFYDAKVDHTSEIEHFSLFIPEIAWDQEHDSDADFEFRIGSAKVEAFSDVHPGSRAFESTIEIDSLQLSDFTEYALEFANIGKLDGMAHASIQLTGNLDNPMETLISGELDLINPLMTDREDAVFLSSEKVLCTLKEINFDKSSYIVEELVFEQPYLKFELDSVSNNLFRIFNYQPDSPETDTEETDALYYALNHVEVNEGRMDYTDNLTGRPFDYALSDIEIKTDSIFSDSQWADVQSTMVLNDRGKLKAEIGFNPLDPMNARIDIAVEDFSLKDLNIYSGYYTGHSILTGEMFYFSSTDIRNGKLNSKNHLLIKNVEVENVKGGKYAIPLKLAVWLLKDRNGDIELDIPLQGDVNDPEVDTWALVGNTLKKKIFNTTENPVISLARFINTDPENLQSMAVQFPDTSLTTGQMSQLDLILQLENEKEGLRTEMNFIGADSLQAKLASMLARQAYNKKTKKDAATDTTGFQAFLNRQLKSDSLDLERAIRQYGIAYGADSLAVNYINTLVSRVDSYLKSRSPETKIKVGRAKVSDKDNIDAAPQFKMKYSLKKEDEDTPTGSPSEPESEDK
;
A
#
# COMPACT_ATOMS: atom_id res chain seq x y z
N MET A 1 51.13 73.00 65.50
CA MET A 1 50.61 72.12 64.44
C MET A 1 49.37 72.75 63.78
N LYS A 2 49.51 73.62 62.76
CA LYS A 2 48.36 74.18 61.99
C LYS A 2 48.61 74.30 60.47
N SER A 3 49.79 73.92 59.97
CA SER A 3 50.15 74.01 58.53
C SER A 3 49.99 72.69 57.75
N GLY A 4 50.04 71.53 58.42
CA GLY A 4 49.94 70.21 57.75
C GLY A 4 48.54 69.89 57.20
N ASN A 5 47.47 70.43 57.81
CA ASN A 5 46.09 70.13 57.43
C ASN A 5 45.60 70.86 56.16
N LYS A 6 46.26 71.97 55.77
CA LYS A 6 45.93 72.67 54.52
C LYS A 6 46.57 72.00 53.31
N ILE A 7 47.82 71.57 53.44
CA ILE A 7 48.53 70.83 52.38
C ILE A 7 47.82 69.50 52.13
N LEU A 8 47.48 68.73 53.17
CA LEU A 8 46.74 67.47 53.01
C LEU A 8 45.36 67.65 52.32
N ARG A 9 44.66 68.76 52.59
CA ARG A 9 43.39 69.10 51.92
C ARG A 9 43.58 69.51 50.46
N TYR A 10 44.55 70.38 50.13
CA TYR A 10 44.80 70.77 48.74
C TYR A 10 45.38 69.64 47.91
N THR A 11 46.23 68.78 48.49
CA THR A 11 46.73 67.55 47.86
C THR A 11 45.60 66.55 47.67
N GLY A 12 44.70 66.38 48.65
CA GLY A 12 43.52 65.52 48.52
C GLY A 12 42.53 66.01 47.45
N VAL A 13 42.29 67.32 47.36
CA VAL A 13 41.47 67.91 46.29
C VAL A 13 42.15 67.78 44.93
N GLY A 14 43.46 68.00 44.85
CA GLY A 14 44.24 67.80 43.62
C GLY A 14 44.23 66.36 43.14
N LEU A 15 44.44 65.40 44.04
CA LEU A 15 44.33 63.96 43.74
C LEU A 15 42.90 63.56 43.35
N GLY A 16 41.88 64.15 43.98
CA GLY A 16 40.48 63.95 43.61
C GLY A 16 40.16 64.45 42.20
N ILE A 17 40.66 65.62 41.82
CA ILE A 17 40.50 66.17 40.46
C ILE A 17 41.22 65.28 39.43
N VAL A 18 42.44 64.84 39.73
CA VAL A 18 43.19 63.92 38.86
C VAL A 18 42.45 62.59 38.72
N ALA A 19 41.91 62.03 39.81
CA ALA A 19 41.12 60.80 39.78
C ALA A 19 39.85 60.97 38.92
N VAL A 20 39.13 62.08 39.04
CA VAL A 20 37.95 62.38 38.22
C VAL A 20 38.33 62.55 36.74
N LEU A 21 39.43 63.24 36.43
CA LEU A 21 39.92 63.39 35.06
C LEU A 21 40.34 62.05 34.45
N LEU A 22 41.01 61.19 35.24
CA LEU A 22 41.35 59.83 34.82
C LEU A 22 40.09 59.01 34.54
N LEU A 23 39.09 59.05 35.42
CA LEU A 23 37.80 58.37 35.21
C LEU A 23 37.04 58.91 33.99
N LEU A 24 37.15 60.19 33.66
CA LEU A 24 36.54 60.76 32.46
C LEU A 24 37.21 60.30 31.16
N LEU A 25 38.53 60.09 31.17
CA LEU A 25 39.29 59.63 30.00
C LEU A 25 39.29 58.10 29.86
N LEU A 26 39.07 57.37 30.96
CA LEU A 26 39.16 55.92 31.03
C LEU A 26 38.27 55.18 30.00
N PRO A 27 36.99 55.55 29.75
CA PRO A 27 36.17 54.85 28.74
C PRO A 27 36.73 54.98 27.33
N GLY A 28 37.29 56.15 26.98
CA GLY A 28 37.90 56.35 25.65
C GLY A 28 39.19 55.54 25.48
N TRP A 29 40.00 55.48 26.53
CA TRP A 29 41.20 54.64 26.54
C TRP A 29 40.85 53.14 26.49
N LEU A 30 39.91 52.67 27.32
CA LEU A 30 39.43 51.28 27.33
C LEU A 30 38.90 50.85 25.97
N LYS A 31 38.12 51.72 25.32
CA LYS A 31 37.60 51.48 23.96
C LYS A 31 38.72 51.17 22.98
N ASN A 32 39.72 52.06 22.89
CA ASN A 32 40.83 51.90 21.95
C ASN A 32 41.71 50.71 22.33
N TYR A 33 41.96 50.50 23.62
CA TYR A 33 42.72 49.34 24.10
C TYR A 33 42.06 48.01 23.69
N ALA A 34 40.73 47.89 23.87
CA ALA A 34 39.99 46.70 23.48
C ALA A 34 40.02 46.45 21.96
N ILE A 35 39.96 47.51 21.15
CA ILE A 35 40.06 47.41 19.68
C ILE A 35 41.48 47.02 19.25
N ASP A 36 42.50 47.70 19.78
CA ASP A 36 43.90 47.51 19.37
C ASP A 36 44.48 46.15 19.79
N ASN A 37 43.91 45.52 20.83
CA ASN A 37 44.36 44.23 21.37
C ASN A 37 43.29 43.13 21.24
N ALA A 38 42.29 43.33 20.37
CA ALA A 38 41.14 42.44 20.25
C ALA A 38 41.52 40.98 19.94
N GLU A 39 42.46 40.76 19.01
CA GLU A 39 42.92 39.43 18.61
C GLU A 39 43.56 38.65 19.77
N GLU A 40 44.26 39.34 20.68
CA GLU A 40 44.85 38.71 21.87
C GLU A 40 43.82 38.50 22.99
N LEU A 41 42.81 39.37 23.09
CA LEU A 41 41.82 39.31 24.17
C LEU A 41 40.67 38.34 23.88
N VAL A 42 40.23 38.25 22.63
CA VAL A 42 39.02 37.51 22.21
C VAL A 42 39.23 36.70 20.93
N GLY A 43 40.47 36.55 20.44
CA GLY A 43 40.80 35.75 19.27
C GLY A 43 40.50 36.39 17.90
N ARG A 44 39.74 37.49 17.85
CA ARG A 44 39.33 38.16 16.60
C ARG A 44 39.36 39.67 16.68
N LYS A 45 39.43 40.30 15.50
CA LYS A 45 39.33 41.74 15.35
C LYS A 45 37.94 42.24 15.76
N LEU A 46 37.93 43.35 16.48
CA LEU A 46 36.73 44.04 16.95
C LEU A 46 36.70 45.49 16.48
N HIS A 47 35.49 46.05 16.41
CA HIS A 47 35.25 47.48 16.28
C HIS A 47 34.14 47.91 17.24
N MET A 48 34.22 49.14 17.76
CA MET A 48 33.14 49.78 18.51
C MET A 48 33.23 51.31 18.39
N ASP A 49 32.10 51.97 18.14
CA ASP A 49 32.09 53.43 17.98
C ASP A 49 32.28 54.13 19.32
N LYS A 50 31.59 53.64 20.35
CA LYS A 50 31.52 54.34 21.63
C LYS A 50 31.36 53.41 22.83
N LEU A 51 32.16 53.68 23.87
CA LEU A 51 32.02 53.12 25.22
C LEU A 51 31.72 54.23 26.22
N ARG A 52 30.65 54.09 27.00
CA ARG A 52 30.28 55.00 28.09
C ARG A 52 30.17 54.22 29.40
N ILE A 53 30.77 54.75 30.46
CA ILE A 53 30.67 54.18 31.81
C ILE A 53 30.20 55.28 32.76
N ASN A 54 29.11 55.02 33.47
CA ASN A 54 28.65 55.85 34.59
C ASN A 54 29.01 55.16 35.90
N TYR A 55 30.12 55.58 36.51
CA TYR A 55 30.64 55.01 37.74
C TYR A 55 29.74 55.20 38.97
N PHE A 56 28.81 56.17 38.95
CA PHE A 56 27.87 56.38 40.06
C PHE A 56 26.68 55.44 40.01
N THR A 57 26.17 55.15 38.80
CA THR A 57 25.02 54.24 38.61
C THR A 57 25.44 52.82 38.26
N GLY A 58 26.72 52.56 38.01
CA GLY A 58 27.19 51.26 37.53
C GLY A 58 26.80 50.96 36.07
N THR A 59 26.33 51.95 35.30
CA THR A 59 25.83 51.73 33.94
C THR A 59 26.98 51.72 32.93
N ILE A 60 27.08 50.66 32.14
CA ILE A 60 27.99 50.52 30.99
C ILE A 60 27.14 50.54 29.72
N LYS A 61 27.56 51.31 28.70
CA LYS A 61 26.91 51.32 27.38
C LYS A 61 27.94 51.21 26.26
N VAL A 62 27.71 50.26 25.35
CA VAL A 62 28.49 50.07 24.11
C VAL A 62 27.58 50.37 22.92
N TYR A 63 28.10 51.06 21.91
CA TYR A 63 27.36 51.41 20.69
C TYR A 63 28.13 50.96 19.45
N ASP A 64 27.40 50.48 18.45
CA ASP A 64 27.87 50.06 17.12
C ASP A 64 29.06 49.08 17.20
N PHE A 65 28.85 47.97 17.91
CA PHE A 65 29.85 46.92 18.06
C PHE A 65 29.86 45.98 16.86
N LYS A 66 31.06 45.56 16.45
CA LYS A 66 31.26 44.53 15.41
C LYS A 66 32.42 43.63 15.78
N MET A 67 32.22 42.33 15.67
CA MET A 67 33.27 41.31 15.60
C MET A 67 33.37 40.83 14.16
N PHE A 68 34.59 40.83 13.62
CA PHE A 68 34.84 40.36 12.26
C PHE A 68 35.05 38.84 12.24
N GLU A 69 34.91 38.24 11.06
CA GLU A 69 35.36 36.89 10.76
C GLU A 69 36.89 36.81 10.77
N ALA A 70 37.43 35.58 10.75
CA ALA A 70 38.87 35.32 10.67
C ALA A 70 39.55 35.90 9.42
N ASN A 71 38.79 36.40 8.44
CA ASN A 71 39.30 37.10 7.26
C ASN A 71 39.44 38.63 7.43
N ASP A 72 39.17 39.15 8.63
CA ASP A 72 39.24 40.57 9.02
C ASP A 72 38.34 41.53 8.25
N SER A 73 37.46 41.03 7.37
CA SER A 73 36.60 41.82 6.50
C SER A 73 35.12 41.59 6.72
N ASP A 74 34.69 40.33 6.76
CA ASP A 74 33.28 39.99 6.94
C ASP A 74 32.90 40.16 8.41
N VAL A 75 31.66 40.54 8.68
CA VAL A 75 31.16 40.68 10.06
C VAL A 75 30.58 39.34 10.49
N PHE A 76 31.03 38.84 11.64
CA PHE A 76 30.51 37.63 12.28
C PHE A 76 29.30 37.99 13.18
N VAL A 77 29.51 38.93 14.10
CA VAL A 77 28.51 39.40 15.07
C VAL A 77 28.53 40.91 15.14
N SER A 78 27.38 41.57 15.19
CA SER A 78 27.28 43.00 15.47
C SER A 78 26.06 43.34 16.32
N PHE A 79 26.08 44.49 16.97
CA PHE A 79 24.90 45.03 17.65
C PHE A 79 24.93 46.56 17.71
N ASP A 80 23.74 47.17 17.72
CA ASP A 80 23.58 48.63 17.75
C ASP A 80 23.89 49.19 19.15
N THR A 81 23.34 48.56 20.19
CA THR A 81 23.45 49.06 21.56
C THR A 81 23.45 47.91 22.56
N LEU A 82 24.42 47.92 23.46
CA LEU A 82 24.44 47.13 24.69
C LEU A 82 24.37 48.07 25.89
N ILE A 83 23.46 47.82 26.83
CA ILE A 83 23.36 48.50 28.12
C ILE A 83 23.44 47.46 29.22
N LEU A 84 24.37 47.66 30.15
CA LEU A 84 24.52 46.84 31.34
C LEU A 84 24.43 47.73 32.57
N ASN A 85 23.42 47.54 33.40
CA ASN A 85 23.30 48.22 34.69
C ASN A 85 23.82 47.30 35.78
N THR A 86 25.01 47.59 36.29
CA THR A 86 25.61 46.84 37.40
C THR A 86 25.17 47.39 38.74
N VAL A 87 25.33 46.59 39.80
CA VAL A 87 25.15 47.01 41.20
C VAL A 87 26.49 46.94 41.95
N PRO A 88 27.42 47.91 41.76
CA PRO A 88 28.82 47.75 42.18
C PRO A 88 29.04 47.51 43.68
N TYR A 89 28.14 47.98 44.55
CA TYR A 89 28.29 47.78 45.99
C TYR A 89 28.03 46.33 46.43
N LYS A 90 27.25 45.55 45.67
CA LYS A 90 27.00 44.11 45.92
C LYS A 90 28.24 43.25 45.62
N TYR A 91 29.15 43.73 44.77
CA TYR A 91 30.42 43.04 44.51
C TYR A 91 31.32 42.93 45.75
N LEU A 92 31.15 43.83 46.73
CA LEU A 92 31.87 43.76 48.02
C LEU A 92 31.38 42.61 48.92
N SER A 93 30.21 42.03 48.64
CA SER A 93 29.61 40.90 49.37
C SER A 93 29.59 39.61 48.55
N ASN A 94 30.54 39.44 47.61
CA ASN A 94 30.63 38.28 46.71
C ASN A 94 29.33 38.00 45.93
N THR A 95 28.55 39.05 45.63
CA THR A 95 27.28 38.95 44.89
C THR A 95 27.37 39.76 43.62
N TYR A 96 27.21 39.10 42.48
CA TYR A 96 27.25 39.76 41.18
C TYR A 96 25.83 40.04 40.73
N ALA A 97 25.45 41.31 40.77
CA ALA A 97 24.09 41.73 40.49
C ALA A 97 24.04 42.74 39.35
N PHE A 98 23.08 42.53 38.47
CA PHE A 98 22.79 43.34 37.30
C PHE A 98 21.29 43.66 37.29
N ASP A 99 20.93 44.94 37.27
CA ASP A 99 19.52 45.37 37.23
C ASP A 99 18.94 45.30 35.81
N GLN A 100 19.81 45.27 34.79
CA GLN A 100 19.44 45.24 33.39
C GLN A 100 20.61 44.74 32.52
N LEU A 101 20.29 43.85 31.58
CA LEU A 101 21.09 43.57 30.39
C LEU A 101 20.20 43.79 29.17
N TYR A 102 20.42 44.89 28.45
CA TYR A 102 19.67 45.23 27.25
C TYR A 102 20.58 45.19 26.02
N LEU A 103 20.20 44.41 25.01
CA LEU A 103 20.91 44.27 23.75
C LEU A 103 19.94 44.54 22.59
N GLN A 104 20.29 45.48 21.72
CA GLN A 104 19.45 45.87 20.58
C GLN A 104 20.19 45.64 19.26
N GLY A 105 19.46 45.12 18.27
CA GLY A 105 19.93 45.00 16.89
C GLY A 105 21.08 44.00 16.73
N LEU A 106 21.05 42.90 17.50
CA LEU A 106 22.06 41.85 17.39
C LEU A 106 21.94 41.16 16.03
N ASP A 107 22.96 41.25 15.19
CA ASP A 107 23.04 40.55 13.90
C ASP A 107 24.15 39.50 13.98
N VAL A 108 23.81 38.22 13.73
CA VAL A 108 24.73 37.08 13.82
C VAL A 108 24.74 36.33 12.50
N ARG A 109 25.93 36.01 11.99
CA ARG A 109 26.10 35.17 10.80
C ARG A 109 26.76 33.86 11.18
N ILE A 110 26.02 32.77 10.99
CA ILE A 110 26.48 31.41 11.24
C ILE A 110 26.65 30.72 9.90
N VAL A 111 27.83 30.16 9.67
CA VAL A 111 28.14 29.39 8.47
C VAL A 111 28.59 28.01 8.91
N LYS A 112 27.86 26.97 8.49
CA LYS A 112 28.23 25.58 8.69
C LYS A 112 28.83 25.02 7.40
N LYS A 113 30.06 24.51 7.50
CA LYS A 113 30.74 23.78 6.43
C LYS A 113 31.13 22.41 6.96
N ASP A 114 30.57 21.36 6.35
CA ASP A 114 30.67 19.99 6.84
C ASP A 114 30.22 19.87 8.32
N SER A 115 31.15 19.60 9.23
CA SER A 115 30.91 19.52 10.68
C SER A 115 31.47 20.70 11.46
N THR A 116 31.96 21.73 10.77
CA THR A 116 32.60 22.90 11.38
C THR A 116 31.76 24.15 11.21
N PHE A 117 31.77 25.01 12.21
CA PHE A 117 31.16 26.33 12.16
C PHE A 117 32.22 27.41 11.97
N ASN A 118 31.82 28.53 11.37
CA ASN A 118 32.67 29.71 11.23
C ASN A 118 33.15 30.29 12.56
N PHE A 119 32.70 29.83 13.71
CA PHE A 119 33.13 30.30 15.04
C PHE A 119 33.90 29.26 15.87
N ASP A 120 34.22 28.08 15.31
CA ASP A 120 34.91 27.01 16.05
C ASP A 120 36.30 27.44 16.57
N ASP A 121 36.99 28.34 15.87
CA ASP A 121 38.25 28.94 16.32
C ASP A 121 38.09 29.76 17.61
N LEU A 122 36.95 30.44 17.80
CA LEU A 122 36.66 31.18 19.04
C LEU A 122 36.46 30.22 20.21
N LEU A 123 35.76 29.09 19.97
CA LEU A 123 35.59 28.06 20.98
C LEU A 123 36.95 27.46 21.36
N ALA A 124 37.78 27.10 20.38
CA ALA A 124 39.12 26.57 20.62
C ALA A 124 40.03 27.57 21.37
N PHE A 125 39.91 28.86 21.06
CA PHE A 125 40.67 29.94 21.71
C PHE A 125 40.36 30.05 23.22
N HIS A 126 39.09 29.89 23.61
CA HIS A 126 38.68 30.00 25.01
C HIS A 126 38.66 28.68 25.79
N THR A 127 38.85 27.55 25.11
CA THR A 127 38.88 26.20 25.72
C THR A 127 40.27 25.58 25.81
N THR A 128 41.31 26.23 25.26
CA THR A 128 42.70 25.77 25.39
C THR A 128 43.19 25.93 26.83
N GLU A 129 43.64 24.83 27.44
CA GLU A 129 43.92 24.68 28.86
C GLU A 129 44.81 25.78 29.48
N ASP A 130 44.25 26.51 30.45
CA ASP A 130 44.97 26.92 31.66
C ASP A 130 44.37 26.16 32.85
N SER A 131 44.39 24.83 32.75
CA SER A 131 44.01 23.91 33.83
C SER A 131 45.10 23.88 34.90
N THR A 132 45.42 25.02 35.52
CA THR A 132 45.90 24.98 36.91
C THR A 132 44.71 24.67 37.77
N THR A 133 44.52 23.39 38.05
CA THR A 133 43.71 22.90 39.18
C THR A 133 44.25 23.56 40.45
N THR A 134 43.66 24.69 40.81
CA THR A 134 43.74 25.20 42.17
C THR A 134 42.68 24.43 42.94
N ASP A 135 43.11 23.66 43.93
CA ASP A 135 42.22 22.96 44.87
C ASP A 135 41.12 23.94 45.34
N MET A 136 39.90 23.72 44.88
CA MET A 136 38.73 24.41 45.43
C MET A 136 38.46 23.80 46.81
N ASN A 137 39.08 24.39 47.84
CA ASN A 137 38.45 24.40 49.16
C ASN A 137 37.04 24.97 49.01
N GLU A 138 36.11 24.52 49.86
CA GLU A 138 34.71 24.97 49.96
C GLU A 138 34.59 26.51 50.05
N GLU A 139 34.74 27.21 48.92
CA GLU A 139 34.35 28.60 48.76
C GLU A 139 32.82 28.63 48.60
N GLU A 140 32.16 29.50 49.36
CA GLU A 140 30.71 29.70 49.26
C GLU A 140 30.30 29.85 47.80
N ALA A 141 29.27 29.08 47.38
CA ALA A 141 28.72 29.16 46.04
C ALA A 141 28.46 30.63 45.65
N PHE A 142 28.99 31.01 44.49
CA PHE A 142 28.87 32.36 43.97
C PHE A 142 27.40 32.76 43.78
N LYS A 143 27.02 33.94 44.30
CA LYS A 143 25.66 34.45 44.21
C LYS A 143 25.52 35.40 43.03
N PHE A 144 24.60 35.12 42.11
CA PHE A 144 24.36 35.95 40.92
C PHE A 144 22.88 36.32 40.76
N PHE A 145 22.63 37.55 40.32
CA PHE A 145 21.30 38.08 40.06
C PHE A 145 21.33 38.90 38.77
N LEU A 146 20.44 38.61 37.84
CA LEU A 146 20.23 39.39 36.62
C LEU A 146 18.74 39.67 36.47
N GLU A 147 18.36 40.94 36.63
CA GLU A 147 17.01 41.41 36.34
C GLU A 147 16.97 41.99 34.92
N ASN A 148 15.82 41.87 34.26
CA ASN A 148 15.51 42.48 32.96
C ASN A 148 16.57 42.19 31.88
N LEU A 149 16.75 40.91 31.53
CA LEU A 149 17.46 40.53 30.32
C LEU A 149 16.52 40.76 29.13
N GLU A 150 16.87 41.70 28.27
CA GLU A 150 16.08 42.05 27.09
C GLU A 150 16.99 42.04 25.85
N LEU A 151 16.69 41.15 24.92
CA LEU A 151 17.23 41.17 23.57
C LEU A 151 16.13 41.65 22.64
N LYS A 152 16.39 42.69 21.85
CA LYS A 152 15.40 43.32 20.99
C LYS A 152 15.87 43.37 19.55
N ASP A 153 15.02 42.90 18.65
CA ASP A 153 15.18 43.03 17.20
C ASP A 153 16.50 42.41 16.71
N ALA A 154 16.78 41.19 17.15
CA ALA A 154 17.93 40.43 16.70
C ALA A 154 17.65 39.70 15.37
N SER A 155 18.70 39.46 14.60
CA SER A 155 18.68 38.73 13.33
C SER A 155 19.79 37.68 13.33
N VAL A 156 19.46 36.46 12.89
CA VAL A 156 20.41 35.36 12.74
C VAL A 156 20.33 34.82 11.32
N HIS A 157 21.47 34.82 10.64
CA HIS A 157 21.62 34.30 9.28
C HIS A 157 22.38 32.98 9.35
N PHE A 158 21.71 31.87 9.10
CA PHE A 158 22.30 30.54 9.14
C PHE A 158 22.47 30.00 7.71
N TYR A 159 23.71 29.84 7.25
CA TYR A 159 24.03 29.22 5.96
C TYR A 159 24.55 27.80 6.15
N ASP A 160 23.86 26.82 5.58
CA ASP A 160 24.30 25.42 5.51
C ASP A 160 24.86 25.11 4.12
N ALA A 161 26.19 24.96 4.04
CA ALA A 161 26.87 24.68 2.78
C ALA A 161 26.58 23.28 2.21
N LYS A 162 26.00 22.35 2.99
CA LYS A 162 25.66 21.00 2.53
C LYS A 162 24.46 21.03 1.57
N VAL A 163 23.47 21.86 1.88
CA VAL A 163 22.23 22.03 1.10
C VAL A 163 22.19 23.33 0.31
N ASP A 164 23.25 24.15 0.39
CA ASP A 164 23.36 25.48 -0.23
C ASP A 164 22.16 26.40 0.06
N HIS A 165 21.75 26.42 1.33
CA HIS A 165 20.56 27.13 1.78
C HIS A 165 20.88 28.07 2.94
N THR A 166 20.26 29.26 2.93
CA THR A 166 20.33 30.24 4.04
C THR A 166 18.96 30.35 4.70
N SER A 167 18.91 30.07 5.99
CA SER A 167 17.75 30.30 6.84
C SER A 167 17.95 31.60 7.63
N GLU A 168 16.94 32.46 7.63
CA GLU A 168 16.97 33.74 8.32
C GLU A 168 15.95 33.73 9.46
N ILE A 169 16.43 34.05 10.67
CA ILE A 169 15.59 34.37 11.82
C ILE A 169 15.61 35.88 11.96
N GLU A 170 14.46 36.52 11.81
CA GLU A 170 14.32 37.97 11.86
C GLU A 170 13.50 38.40 13.07
N HIS A 171 13.75 39.63 13.52
CA HIS A 171 13.01 40.27 14.60
C HIS A 171 12.98 39.47 15.92
N PHE A 172 14.00 38.64 16.15
CA PHE A 172 14.11 37.84 17.36
C PHE A 172 14.19 38.74 18.58
N SER A 173 13.22 38.57 19.49
CA SER A 173 13.14 39.31 20.73
C SER A 173 12.96 38.32 21.89
N LEU A 174 13.67 38.58 22.97
CA LEU A 174 13.67 37.77 24.18
C LEU A 174 13.56 38.71 25.38
N PHE A 175 12.67 38.38 26.30
CA PHE A 175 12.60 39.05 27.59
C PHE A 175 12.57 38.02 28.73
N ILE A 176 13.55 38.13 29.64
CA ILE A 176 13.60 37.36 30.89
C ILE A 176 13.59 38.37 32.05
N PRO A 177 12.56 38.35 32.92
CA PRO A 177 12.40 39.33 33.97
C PRO A 177 13.44 39.18 35.08
N GLU A 178 13.78 37.94 35.46
CA GLU A 178 14.74 37.67 36.53
C GLU A 178 15.43 36.32 36.35
N ILE A 179 16.75 36.30 36.55
CA ILE A 179 17.58 35.10 36.70
C ILE A 179 18.35 35.23 38.02
N ALA A 180 17.98 34.45 39.02
CA ALA A 180 18.60 34.47 40.34
C ALA A 180 19.17 33.10 40.74
N TRP A 181 20.32 33.11 41.44
CA TRP A 181 20.98 31.89 41.93
C TRP A 181 20.19 31.14 43.02
N ASP A 182 19.32 31.83 43.77
CA ASP A 182 18.52 31.31 44.89
C ASP A 182 17.02 31.26 44.60
N GLN A 183 16.63 31.37 43.32
CA GLN A 183 15.23 31.49 42.93
C GLN A 183 14.40 30.28 43.42
N GLU A 184 13.49 30.53 44.37
CA GLU A 184 12.49 29.57 44.86
C GLU A 184 11.25 29.47 43.95
N HIS A 185 11.12 30.36 42.96
CA HIS A 185 9.98 30.46 42.04
C HIS A 185 10.44 30.28 40.59
N ASP A 186 9.51 29.94 39.71
CA ASP A 186 9.78 29.78 38.29
C ASP A 186 10.19 31.13 37.63
N SER A 187 10.99 31.04 36.57
CA SER A 187 11.39 32.17 35.74
C SER A 187 10.67 32.05 34.39
N ASP A 188 9.83 33.04 34.10
CA ASP A 188 9.15 33.16 32.80
C ASP A 188 10.17 33.62 31.76
N ALA A 189 10.30 32.90 30.65
CA ALA A 189 11.14 33.26 29.53
C ALA A 189 10.30 33.26 28.26
N ASP A 190 9.91 34.46 27.84
CA ASP A 190 9.10 34.64 26.64
C ASP A 190 10.01 35.02 25.46
N PHE A 191 9.81 34.34 24.34
CA PHE A 191 10.55 34.57 23.11
C PHE A 191 9.58 34.75 21.95
N GLU A 192 9.84 35.72 21.09
CA GLU A 192 9.10 35.94 19.85
C GLU A 192 10.09 36.15 18.71
N PHE A 193 9.90 35.45 17.59
CA PHE A 193 10.69 35.66 16.39
C PHE A 193 9.92 35.31 15.12
N ARG A 194 10.49 35.69 13.98
CA ARG A 194 10.00 35.28 12.66
C ARG A 194 11.02 34.40 11.95
N ILE A 195 10.55 33.32 11.36
CA ILE A 195 11.32 32.47 10.45
C ILE A 195 10.57 32.39 9.13
N GLY A 196 11.15 32.95 8.06
CA GLY A 196 10.43 33.17 6.81
C GLY A 196 9.15 33.99 7.03
N SER A 197 7.99 33.47 6.61
CA SER A 197 6.71 34.12 6.89
C SER A 197 6.12 33.78 8.26
N ALA A 198 6.65 32.77 8.95
CA ALA A 198 6.07 32.24 10.18
C ALA A 198 6.31 33.18 11.37
N LYS A 199 5.34 33.27 12.27
CA LYS A 199 5.54 33.83 13.61
C LYS A 199 5.74 32.68 14.58
N VAL A 200 6.78 32.75 15.39
CA VAL A 200 7.05 31.77 16.46
C VAL A 200 7.03 32.50 17.79
N GLU A 201 6.20 32.02 18.70
CA GLU A 201 6.12 32.49 20.09
C GLU A 201 6.41 31.30 21.00
N ALA A 202 7.29 31.48 21.98
CA ALA A 202 7.56 30.48 23.00
C ALA A 202 7.36 31.10 24.38
N PHE A 203 6.58 30.42 25.21
CA PHE A 203 6.33 30.78 26.61
C PHE A 203 6.91 29.65 27.45
N SER A 204 7.95 29.96 28.23
CA SER A 204 8.71 28.96 28.98
C SER A 204 8.75 29.30 30.46
N ASP A 205 8.32 28.37 31.30
CA ASP A 205 8.49 28.43 32.75
C ASP A 205 9.66 27.52 33.13
N VAL A 206 10.72 28.08 33.71
CA VAL A 206 11.90 27.31 34.13
C VAL A 206 12.13 27.47 35.62
N HIS A 207 12.14 26.37 36.37
CA HIS A 207 12.47 26.38 37.79
C HIS A 207 13.99 26.34 37.99
N PRO A 208 14.68 27.40 38.46
CA PRO A 208 16.14 27.45 38.44
C PRO A 208 16.82 26.43 39.36
N GLY A 209 16.20 26.12 40.51
CA GLY A 209 16.72 25.13 41.46
C GLY A 209 16.58 23.67 41.01
N SER A 210 15.37 23.22 40.65
CA SER A 210 15.13 21.85 40.18
C SER A 210 15.51 21.64 38.72
N ARG A 211 15.66 22.73 37.95
CA ARG A 211 15.91 22.76 36.51
C ARG A 211 14.80 22.12 35.67
N ALA A 212 13.63 21.91 36.29
CA ALA A 212 12.42 21.54 35.59
C ALA A 212 11.97 22.69 34.70
N PHE A 213 11.39 22.37 33.54
CA PHE A 213 10.82 23.35 32.65
C PHE A 213 9.51 22.86 32.03
N GLU A 214 8.64 23.81 31.76
CA GLU A 214 7.47 23.66 30.90
C GLU A 214 7.56 24.73 29.81
N SER A 215 7.25 24.40 28.57
CA SER A 215 7.32 25.37 27.48
C SER A 215 6.23 25.11 26.46
N THR A 216 5.52 26.16 26.07
CA THR A 216 4.57 26.14 24.96
C THR A 216 5.15 26.93 23.81
N ILE A 217 5.27 26.31 22.64
CA ILE A 217 5.76 26.91 21.40
C ILE A 217 4.59 26.96 20.42
N GLU A 218 4.18 28.17 20.05
CA GLU A 218 3.17 28.44 19.04
C GLU A 218 3.84 28.86 17.73
N ILE A 219 3.50 28.17 16.65
CA ILE A 219 4.00 28.44 15.31
C ILE A 219 2.80 28.77 14.44
N ASP A 220 2.76 30.00 13.92
CA ASP A 220 1.70 30.46 13.03
C ASP A 220 2.24 30.69 11.61
N SER A 221 1.57 30.07 10.62
CA SER A 221 1.77 30.33 9.19
C SER A 221 3.18 29.97 8.66
N LEU A 222 3.70 28.81 9.07
CA LEU A 222 4.96 28.25 8.56
C LEU A 222 4.76 27.66 7.17
N GLN A 223 5.54 28.12 6.18
CA GLN A 223 5.44 27.61 4.81
C GLN A 223 6.29 26.35 4.65
N LEU A 224 5.70 25.27 4.15
CA LEU A 224 6.44 24.04 3.88
C LEU A 224 7.45 24.20 2.73
N SER A 225 7.24 25.17 1.85
CA SER A 225 8.16 25.49 0.74
C SER A 225 9.56 25.85 1.21
N ASP A 226 9.68 26.45 2.40
CA ASP A 226 10.96 26.87 2.98
C ASP A 226 11.86 25.67 3.29
N PHE A 227 11.26 24.47 3.40
CA PHE A 227 11.96 23.22 3.70
C PHE A 227 12.19 22.32 2.47
N THR A 228 11.89 22.80 1.26
CA THR A 228 12.02 21.98 0.04
C THR A 228 13.43 21.43 -0.13
N GLU A 229 14.47 22.26 0.02
CA GLU A 229 15.88 21.84 -0.16
C GLU A 229 16.29 20.76 0.86
N TYR A 230 15.75 20.81 2.08
CA TYR A 230 15.98 19.77 3.08
C TYR A 230 15.25 18.47 2.73
N ALA A 231 14.02 18.56 2.21
CA ALA A 231 13.26 17.40 1.77
C ALA A 231 13.92 16.67 0.59
N LEU A 232 14.72 17.37 -0.24
CA LEU A 232 15.44 16.78 -1.37
C LEU A 232 16.49 15.74 -0.96
N GLU A 233 16.97 15.75 0.28
CA GLU A 233 17.89 14.70 0.78
C GLU A 233 17.20 13.33 0.88
N PHE A 234 15.89 13.32 1.09
CA PHE A 234 15.11 12.10 1.34
C PHE A 234 14.18 11.75 0.18
N ALA A 235 13.74 12.75 -0.60
CA ALA A 235 12.77 12.56 -1.66
C ALA A 235 13.13 13.34 -2.93
N ASN A 236 12.99 12.67 -4.08
CA ASN A 236 13.16 13.25 -5.40
C ASN A 236 11.89 13.99 -5.86
N ILE A 237 11.60 15.12 -5.20
CA ILE A 237 10.41 15.95 -5.45
C ILE A 237 10.74 17.23 -6.24
N GLY A 238 9.76 17.78 -6.94
CA GLY A 238 9.86 19.09 -7.59
C GLY A 238 9.53 20.24 -6.64
N LYS A 239 8.48 20.06 -5.84
CA LYS A 239 7.95 21.08 -4.92
C LYS A 239 7.36 20.44 -3.67
N LEU A 240 7.59 21.07 -2.52
CA LEU A 240 6.87 20.88 -1.26
C LEU A 240 6.15 22.20 -0.96
N ASP A 241 4.84 22.17 -0.71
CA ASP A 241 4.04 23.37 -0.47
C ASP A 241 2.95 23.11 0.57
N GLY A 242 2.34 24.18 1.07
CA GLY A 242 1.33 24.16 2.13
C GLY A 242 1.77 24.99 3.33
N MET A 243 0.83 25.20 4.24
CA MET A 243 1.03 26.04 5.43
C MET A 243 0.77 25.23 6.69
N ALA A 244 1.67 25.34 7.66
CA ALA A 244 1.60 24.66 8.94
C ALA A 244 1.33 25.66 10.08
N HIS A 245 0.43 25.27 10.97
CA HIS A 245 0.27 25.87 12.29
C HIS A 245 0.51 24.78 13.33
N ALA A 246 1.26 25.08 14.40
CA ALA A 246 1.56 24.10 15.42
C ALA A 246 1.55 24.72 16.82
N SER A 247 1.02 23.97 17.78
CA SER A 247 1.16 24.26 19.21
C SER A 247 1.90 23.09 19.84
N ILE A 248 3.10 23.33 20.38
CA ILE A 248 4.00 22.29 20.90
C ILE A 248 4.21 22.55 22.38
N GLN A 249 3.92 21.56 23.21
CA GLN A 249 4.17 21.57 24.64
C GLN A 249 5.36 20.67 24.96
N LEU A 250 6.33 21.24 25.67
CA LEU A 250 7.52 20.57 26.16
C LEU A 250 7.47 20.55 27.69
N THR A 251 7.68 19.38 28.29
CA THR A 251 7.81 19.26 29.74
C THR A 251 9.01 18.39 30.05
N GLY A 252 9.96 18.89 30.83
CA GLY A 252 11.20 18.17 31.07
C GLY A 252 12.07 18.74 32.18
N ASN A 253 13.32 18.30 32.20
CA ASN A 253 14.34 18.79 33.11
C ASN A 253 15.64 19.03 32.32
N LEU A 254 16.26 20.19 32.51
CA LEU A 254 17.49 20.56 31.80
C LEU A 254 18.70 19.68 32.17
N ASP A 255 18.63 18.91 33.27
CA ASP A 255 19.64 17.91 33.62
C ASP A 255 19.50 16.61 32.81
N ASN A 256 18.28 16.27 32.39
CA ASN A 256 17.97 15.07 31.60
C ASN A 256 17.16 15.45 30.34
N PRO A 257 17.74 16.22 29.40
CA PRO A 257 16.99 16.76 28.26
C PRO A 257 16.41 15.68 27.34
N MET A 258 16.97 14.46 27.32
CA MET A 258 16.44 13.33 26.55
C MET A 258 15.14 12.75 27.11
N GLU A 259 14.85 12.96 28.40
CA GLU A 259 13.60 12.55 29.04
C GLU A 259 12.44 13.52 28.78
N THR A 260 12.67 14.61 28.05
CA THR A 260 11.65 15.64 27.74
C THR A 260 10.47 15.00 27.02
N LEU A 261 9.27 15.28 27.52
CA LEU A 261 8.02 14.91 26.89
C LEU A 261 7.60 16.00 25.92
N ILE A 262 7.23 15.60 24.70
CA ILE A 262 6.73 16.50 23.66
C ILE A 262 5.31 16.12 23.32
N SER A 263 4.39 17.07 23.38
CA SER A 263 2.99 16.89 22.97
C SER A 263 2.54 18.11 22.17
N GLY A 264 1.39 18.05 21.51
CA GLY A 264 0.92 19.21 20.75
C GLY A 264 -0.07 18.89 19.65
N GLU A 265 -0.36 19.92 18.87
CA GLU A 265 -1.25 19.88 17.71
C GLU A 265 -0.53 20.44 16.49
N LEU A 266 -0.76 19.83 15.32
CA LEU A 266 -0.25 20.25 14.03
C LEU A 266 -1.39 20.30 13.00
N ASP A 267 -1.62 21.48 12.46
CA ASP A 267 -2.58 21.76 11.40
C ASP A 267 -1.83 22.09 10.11
N LEU A 268 -1.89 21.18 9.12
CA LEU A 268 -1.40 21.44 7.77
C LEU A 268 -2.57 21.84 6.86
N ILE A 269 -2.46 22.99 6.21
CA ILE A 269 -3.43 23.54 5.28
C ILE A 269 -2.89 23.46 3.86
N ASN A 270 -3.64 22.80 2.98
CA ASN A 270 -3.29 22.54 1.59
C ASN A 270 -1.87 21.96 1.39
N PRO A 271 -1.41 20.96 2.18
CA PRO A 271 -0.12 20.35 1.93
C PRO A 271 -0.11 19.70 0.54
N LEU A 272 0.98 19.88 -0.19
CA LEU A 272 1.12 19.40 -1.56
C LEU A 272 2.56 19.06 -1.89
N MET A 273 2.76 17.92 -2.55
CA MET A 273 4.03 17.52 -3.13
C MET A 273 3.87 17.21 -4.63
N THR A 274 4.86 17.64 -5.40
CA THR A 274 4.98 17.32 -6.82
C THR A 274 6.23 16.50 -7.09
N ASP A 275 6.20 15.66 -8.12
CA ASP A 275 7.41 15.03 -8.63
C ASP A 275 8.26 16.04 -9.43
N ARG A 276 9.39 15.57 -9.99
CA ARG A 276 10.30 16.41 -10.80
C ARG A 276 9.73 16.85 -12.15
N GLU A 277 8.56 16.34 -12.54
CA GLU A 277 7.83 16.72 -13.75
C GLU A 277 6.68 17.70 -13.44
N ASP A 278 6.64 18.25 -12.22
CA ASP A 278 5.60 19.13 -11.67
C ASP A 278 4.21 18.45 -11.57
N ALA A 279 4.14 17.11 -11.61
CA ALA A 279 2.89 16.40 -11.39
C ALA A 279 2.62 16.24 -9.90
N VAL A 280 1.43 16.65 -9.45
CA VAL A 280 0.98 16.41 -8.07
C VAL A 280 0.81 14.92 -7.86
N PHE A 281 1.45 14.38 -6.83
CA PHE A 281 1.30 12.96 -6.46
C PHE A 281 0.76 12.76 -5.04
N LEU A 282 0.87 13.77 -4.19
CA LEU A 282 0.37 13.74 -2.82
C LEU A 282 -0.15 15.14 -2.46
N SER A 283 -1.38 15.23 -1.99
CA SER A 283 -1.91 16.47 -1.40
C SER A 283 -3.06 16.19 -0.44
N SER A 284 -3.47 17.19 0.32
CA SER A 284 -4.69 17.17 1.16
C SER A 284 -5.27 18.58 1.24
N GLU A 285 -6.56 18.73 1.55
CA GLU A 285 -7.11 20.06 1.91
C GLU A 285 -6.63 20.45 3.31
N LYS A 286 -6.72 19.50 4.24
CA LYS A 286 -6.22 19.64 5.61
C LYS A 286 -5.61 18.32 6.09
N VAL A 287 -4.58 18.42 6.93
CA VAL A 287 -4.11 17.31 7.77
C VAL A 287 -4.05 17.81 9.20
N LEU A 288 -4.73 17.09 10.10
CA LEU A 288 -4.75 17.35 11.53
C LEU A 288 -3.94 16.25 12.22
N CYS A 289 -3.01 16.62 13.08
CA CYS A 289 -2.30 15.67 13.92
C CYS A 289 -2.30 16.15 15.37
N THR A 290 -2.87 15.35 16.25
CA THR A 290 -2.81 15.55 17.70
C THR A 290 -1.78 14.59 18.27
N LEU A 291 -0.64 15.14 18.67
CA LEU A 291 0.45 14.40 19.30
C LEU A 291 0.22 14.34 20.81
N LYS A 292 0.10 13.12 21.34
CA LYS A 292 -0.06 12.91 22.78
C LYS A 292 1.26 13.01 23.52
N GLU A 293 2.28 12.30 23.02
CA GLU A 293 3.58 12.21 23.68
C GLU A 293 4.65 11.69 22.71
N ILE A 294 5.79 12.36 22.66
CA ILE A 294 7.08 11.80 22.22
C ILE A 294 8.00 11.80 23.42
N ASN A 295 8.66 10.66 23.64
CA ASN A 295 9.73 10.50 24.61
C ASN A 295 10.92 9.84 23.92
N PHE A 296 11.97 10.62 23.67
CA PHE A 296 13.15 10.14 22.94
C PHE A 296 13.97 9.14 23.75
N ASP A 297 14.13 9.35 25.06
CA ASP A 297 14.82 8.41 25.95
C ASP A 297 14.21 7.00 25.90
N LYS A 298 12.87 6.92 25.85
CA LYS A 298 12.14 5.64 25.79
C LYS A 298 11.85 5.16 24.37
N SER A 299 12.29 5.88 23.33
CA SER A 299 11.89 5.62 21.94
C SER A 299 10.37 5.41 21.79
N SER A 300 9.57 6.27 22.43
CA SER A 300 8.11 6.15 22.51
C SER A 300 7.42 7.30 21.79
N TYR A 301 6.52 6.97 20.86
CA TYR A 301 5.82 7.92 19.99
C TYR A 301 4.31 7.65 19.96
N ILE A 302 3.51 8.52 20.57
CA ILE A 302 2.07 8.35 20.72
C ILE A 302 1.35 9.49 20.03
N VAL A 303 0.68 9.17 18.92
CA VAL A 303 -0.24 10.06 18.20
C VAL A 303 -1.65 9.74 18.67
N GLU A 304 -2.34 10.73 19.22
CA GLU A 304 -3.73 10.58 19.64
C GLU A 304 -4.66 10.56 18.43
N GLU A 305 -4.42 11.44 17.45
CA GLU A 305 -5.30 11.60 16.31
C GLU A 305 -4.52 11.99 15.05
N LEU A 306 -4.87 11.40 13.92
CA LEU A 306 -4.37 11.77 12.60
C LEU A 306 -5.51 11.76 11.58
N VAL A 307 -5.94 12.95 11.12
CA VAL A 307 -7.07 13.12 10.20
C VAL A 307 -6.60 13.73 8.89
N PHE A 308 -6.97 13.11 7.78
CA PHE A 308 -6.74 13.62 6.43
C PHE A 308 -8.08 14.01 5.79
N GLU A 309 -8.24 15.30 5.48
CA GLU A 309 -9.42 15.84 4.81
C GLU A 309 -9.16 16.01 3.31
N GLN A 310 -9.94 15.30 2.50
CA GLN A 310 -9.82 15.21 1.05
C GLN A 310 -8.37 14.93 0.57
N PRO A 311 -7.67 13.91 1.10
CA PRO A 311 -6.36 13.56 0.59
C PRO A 311 -6.44 13.08 -0.85
N TYR A 312 -5.39 13.34 -1.60
CA TYR A 312 -5.19 12.88 -2.96
C TYR A 312 -3.86 12.13 -3.07
N LEU A 313 -3.91 10.96 -3.70
CA LEU A 313 -2.73 10.17 -4.05
C LEU A 313 -2.73 9.82 -5.54
N LYS A 314 -1.64 10.10 -6.22
CA LYS A 314 -1.35 9.50 -7.53
C LYS A 314 -0.45 8.28 -7.32
N PHE A 315 -0.93 7.09 -7.68
CA PHE A 315 -0.17 5.84 -7.55
C PHE A 315 0.01 5.18 -8.91
N GLU A 316 1.26 4.99 -9.32
CA GLU A 316 1.60 4.37 -10.61
C GLU A 316 2.45 3.13 -10.39
N LEU A 317 1.98 2.00 -10.91
CA LEU A 317 2.66 0.71 -10.87
C LEU A 317 3.37 0.44 -12.20
N ASP A 318 4.67 0.19 -12.12
CA ASP A 318 5.55 -0.12 -13.25
C ASP A 318 6.14 -1.54 -13.12
N SER A 319 6.90 -2.01 -14.13
CA SER A 319 7.32 -3.42 -14.24
C SER A 319 8.12 -3.99 -13.07
N VAL A 320 8.75 -3.16 -12.24
CA VAL A 320 9.61 -3.60 -11.13
C VAL A 320 9.44 -2.75 -9.85
N SER A 321 8.59 -1.72 -9.86
CA SER A 321 8.44 -0.79 -8.73
C SER A 321 7.18 0.08 -8.89
N ASN A 322 7.06 1.12 -8.07
CA ASN A 322 6.02 2.15 -8.15
C ASN A 322 6.61 3.56 -8.06
N ASN A 323 5.81 4.57 -8.40
CA ASN A 323 6.24 5.97 -8.35
C ASN A 323 6.68 6.42 -6.94
N LEU A 324 6.00 6.01 -5.88
CA LEU A 324 6.35 6.40 -4.50
C LEU A 324 7.73 5.91 -4.08
N PHE A 325 8.07 4.65 -4.37
CA PHE A 325 9.39 4.09 -4.06
C PHE A 325 10.50 4.84 -4.79
N ARG A 326 10.26 5.20 -6.06
CA ARG A 326 11.18 6.01 -6.87
C ARG A 326 11.32 7.43 -6.31
N ILE A 327 10.23 8.04 -5.85
CA ILE A 327 10.24 9.39 -5.28
C ILE A 327 10.98 9.40 -3.94
N PHE A 328 10.67 8.49 -3.02
CA PHE A 328 11.27 8.45 -1.68
C PHE A 328 12.58 7.64 -1.60
N ASN A 329 13.19 7.32 -2.74
CA ASN A 329 14.43 6.54 -2.85
C ASN A 329 14.43 5.23 -2.02
N TYR A 330 13.27 4.60 -1.87
CA TYR A 330 13.11 3.39 -1.07
C TYR A 330 13.47 2.13 -1.86
N GLN A 331 14.30 1.27 -1.28
CA GLN A 331 14.69 -0.02 -1.86
C GLN A 331 14.39 -1.16 -0.86
N PRO A 332 13.40 -2.02 -1.14
CA PRO A 332 12.95 -3.04 -0.20
C PRO A 332 14.00 -4.13 0.13
N ASP A 333 15.00 -4.33 -0.74
CA ASP A 333 16.02 -5.39 -0.59
C ASP A 333 17.40 -4.86 -0.14
N SER A 334 17.49 -3.63 0.37
CA SER A 334 18.76 -3.15 0.93
C SER A 334 19.13 -4.00 2.15
N PRO A 335 20.31 -4.64 2.18
CA PRO A 335 20.71 -5.45 3.31
C PRO A 335 20.69 -4.58 4.56
N GLU A 336 19.91 -4.98 5.56
CA GLU A 336 19.93 -4.36 6.88
C GLU A 336 21.38 -4.34 7.36
N THR A 337 21.96 -3.15 7.38
CA THR A 337 23.25 -2.93 8.05
C THR A 337 23.00 -3.20 9.52
N ASP A 338 23.69 -4.20 10.08
CA ASP A 338 23.63 -4.60 11.50
C ASP A 338 23.34 -3.40 12.42
N THR A 339 22.07 -3.22 12.80
CA THR A 339 21.70 -2.28 13.84
C THR A 339 22.02 -2.94 15.17
N GLU A 340 22.95 -2.33 15.91
CA GLU A 340 23.18 -2.59 17.33
C GLU A 340 21.83 -2.62 18.08
N GLU A 341 21.76 -3.34 19.21
CA GLU A 341 20.58 -3.41 20.09
C GLU A 341 20.10 -2.01 20.51
N THR A 342 19.31 -1.36 19.66
CA THR A 342 18.52 -0.17 20.00
C THR A 342 17.29 -0.64 20.75
N ASP A 343 16.92 0.08 21.81
CA ASP A 343 15.67 -0.18 22.54
C ASP A 343 14.49 -0.29 21.57
N ALA A 344 13.59 -1.24 21.84
CA ALA A 344 12.46 -1.52 20.96
C ALA A 344 11.57 -0.27 20.82
N LEU A 345 11.43 0.23 19.59
CA LEU A 345 10.58 1.37 19.25
C LEU A 345 9.12 1.10 19.68
N TYR A 346 8.60 1.93 20.58
CA TYR A 346 7.18 1.94 20.91
C TYR A 346 6.46 3.02 20.09
N TYR A 347 5.41 2.64 19.36
CA TYR A 347 4.55 3.60 18.69
C TYR A 347 3.07 3.28 18.90
N ALA A 348 2.24 4.31 18.94
CA ALA A 348 0.80 4.20 19.05
C ALA A 348 0.11 5.26 18.17
N LEU A 349 -0.83 4.83 17.34
CA LEU A 349 -1.72 5.67 16.54
C LEU A 349 -3.15 5.39 17.01
N ASN A 350 -3.69 6.25 17.89
CA ASN A 350 -4.94 5.92 18.57
C ASN A 350 -6.18 6.05 17.67
N HIS A 351 -6.20 7.03 16.76
CA HIS A 351 -7.25 7.25 15.77
C HIS A 351 -6.65 7.74 14.46
N VAL A 352 -6.90 7.03 13.37
CA VAL A 352 -6.57 7.49 12.01
C VAL A 352 -7.85 7.56 11.19
N GLU A 353 -8.07 8.72 10.59
CA GLU A 353 -9.25 9.00 9.78
C GLU A 353 -8.86 9.61 8.43
N VAL A 354 -9.49 9.10 7.38
CA VAL A 354 -9.42 9.67 6.03
C VAL A 354 -10.85 9.98 5.63
N ASN A 355 -11.11 11.23 5.28
CA ASN A 355 -12.41 11.73 4.87
C ASN A 355 -12.35 12.19 3.42
N GLU A 356 -13.30 11.74 2.59
CA GLU A 356 -13.46 12.15 1.19
C GLU A 356 -12.17 12.03 0.33
N GLY A 357 -11.37 10.99 0.58
CA GLY A 357 -10.10 10.78 -0.13
C GLY A 357 -10.28 10.40 -1.60
N ARG A 358 -9.24 10.68 -2.40
CA ARG A 358 -9.15 10.36 -3.83
C ARG A 358 -7.83 9.69 -4.17
N MET A 359 -7.87 8.74 -5.09
CA MET A 359 -6.66 8.11 -5.62
C MET A 359 -6.78 7.89 -7.12
N ASP A 360 -5.78 8.36 -7.86
CA ASP A 360 -5.59 8.00 -9.26
C ASP A 360 -4.61 6.82 -9.32
N TYR A 361 -5.14 5.64 -9.63
CA TYR A 361 -4.36 4.43 -9.80
C TYR A 361 -4.03 4.21 -11.27
N THR A 362 -2.77 3.90 -11.58
CA THR A 362 -2.32 3.55 -12.92
C THR A 362 -1.50 2.27 -12.88
N ASP A 363 -1.89 1.25 -13.66
CA ASP A 363 -1.10 0.03 -13.88
C ASP A 363 -0.56 -0.01 -15.32
N ASN A 364 0.77 -0.05 -15.47
CA ASN A 364 1.48 -0.08 -16.74
C ASN A 364 1.96 -1.48 -17.18
N LEU A 365 1.64 -2.55 -16.44
CA LEU A 365 2.19 -3.90 -16.61
C LEU A 365 1.74 -4.62 -17.90
N THR A 366 0.64 -4.19 -18.51
CA THR A 366 0.07 -4.82 -19.73
C THR A 366 0.55 -4.18 -21.04
N GLY A 367 1.41 -3.17 -20.97
CA GLY A 367 1.89 -2.38 -22.12
C GLY A 367 0.91 -1.31 -22.61
N ARG A 368 -0.24 -1.18 -21.95
CA ARG A 368 -1.14 -0.02 -22.01
C ARG A 368 -1.49 0.36 -20.56
N PRO A 369 -1.65 1.65 -20.26
CA PRO A 369 -2.03 2.07 -18.91
C PRO A 369 -3.47 1.66 -18.62
N PHE A 370 -3.67 1.08 -17.44
CA PHE A 370 -4.96 0.92 -16.80
C PHE A 370 -5.13 2.06 -15.81
N ASP A 371 -5.86 3.10 -16.21
CA ASP A 371 -6.18 4.23 -15.35
C ASP A 371 -7.49 3.94 -14.60
N TYR A 372 -7.47 4.11 -13.29
CA TYR A 372 -8.62 3.82 -12.43
C TYR A 372 -8.72 4.84 -11.30
N ALA A 373 -9.85 5.55 -11.25
CA ALA A 373 -10.10 6.53 -10.21
C ALA A 373 -10.81 5.87 -9.01
N LEU A 374 -10.31 6.16 -7.81
CA LEU A 374 -10.95 5.87 -6.55
C LEU A 374 -11.37 7.21 -5.91
N SER A 375 -12.60 7.30 -5.44
CA SER A 375 -13.13 8.51 -4.80
C SER A 375 -13.93 8.15 -3.55
N ASP A 376 -14.31 9.18 -2.78
CA ASP A 376 -15.03 9.03 -1.51
C ASP A 376 -14.37 7.97 -0.61
N ILE A 377 -13.03 7.97 -0.60
CA ILE A 377 -12.25 7.05 0.23
C ILE A 377 -12.42 7.49 1.67
N GLU A 378 -13.06 6.64 2.44
CA GLU A 378 -13.20 6.76 3.88
C GLU A 378 -12.36 5.67 4.53
N ILE A 379 -11.53 6.03 5.50
CA ILE A 379 -10.77 5.07 6.32
C ILE A 379 -10.97 5.44 7.77
N LYS A 380 -11.27 4.45 8.60
CA LYS A 380 -11.25 4.58 10.06
C LYS A 380 -10.49 3.41 10.64
N THR A 381 -9.53 3.69 11.49
CA THR A 381 -8.78 2.67 12.23
C THR A 381 -9.17 2.72 13.70
N ASP A 382 -9.22 1.56 14.35
CA ASP A 382 -9.05 1.54 15.80
C ASP A 382 -7.59 1.91 16.15
N SER A 383 -7.27 1.91 17.44
CA SER A 383 -5.92 2.21 17.89
C SER A 383 -4.91 1.15 17.45
N ILE A 384 -3.87 1.58 16.75
CA ILE A 384 -2.75 0.75 16.29
C ILE A 384 -1.58 0.97 17.24
N PHE A 385 -1.28 -0.04 18.06
CA PHE A 385 -0.10 -0.03 18.94
C PHE A 385 0.96 -0.98 18.40
N SER A 386 2.24 -0.63 18.55
CA SER A 386 3.35 -1.47 18.12
C SER A 386 3.45 -2.78 18.91
N ASP A 387 2.84 -2.85 20.10
CA ASP A 387 2.76 -4.03 20.96
C ASP A 387 1.38 -4.72 20.93
N SER A 388 0.44 -4.21 20.13
CA SER A 388 -0.89 -4.82 20.00
C SER A 388 -0.80 -6.19 19.33
N GLN A 389 -1.67 -7.10 19.76
CA GLN A 389 -1.87 -8.39 19.09
C GLN A 389 -2.89 -8.29 17.95
N TRP A 390 -3.64 -7.19 17.85
CA TRP A 390 -4.66 -6.99 16.83
C TRP A 390 -5.00 -5.51 16.62
N ALA A 391 -5.17 -5.11 15.37
CA ALA A 391 -5.68 -3.81 14.96
C ALA A 391 -6.72 -4.01 13.85
N ASP A 392 -7.84 -3.29 13.93
CA ASP A 392 -8.89 -3.32 12.92
C ASP A 392 -8.92 -1.99 12.13
N VAL A 393 -9.10 -2.11 10.83
CA VAL A 393 -9.16 -1.03 9.85
C VAL A 393 -10.38 -1.24 8.98
N GLN A 394 -11.20 -0.21 8.85
CA GLN A 394 -12.37 -0.21 7.98
C GLN A 394 -12.17 0.82 6.88
N SER A 395 -12.50 0.44 5.66
CA SER A 395 -12.49 1.37 4.53
C SER A 395 -13.70 1.21 3.64
N THR A 396 -14.20 2.32 3.13
CA THR A 396 -15.16 2.35 2.02
C THR A 396 -14.66 3.28 0.93
N MET A 397 -14.96 2.97 -0.32
CA MET A 397 -14.60 3.83 -1.46
C MET A 397 -15.54 3.58 -2.63
N VAL A 398 -15.64 4.59 -3.49
CA VAL A 398 -16.27 4.50 -4.81
C VAL A 398 -15.21 4.16 -5.84
N LEU A 399 -15.50 3.15 -6.65
CA LEU A 399 -14.65 2.63 -7.71
C LEU A 399 -15.14 3.20 -9.05
N ASN A 400 -14.33 4.05 -9.67
CA ASN A 400 -14.57 4.62 -11.01
C ASN A 400 -15.99 5.18 -11.18
N ASP A 401 -16.37 6.08 -10.26
CA ASP A 401 -17.66 6.79 -10.17
C ASP A 401 -18.93 5.92 -10.04
N ARG A 402 -18.80 4.61 -9.85
CA ARG A 402 -19.96 3.68 -9.84
C ARG A 402 -19.87 2.59 -8.80
N GLY A 403 -18.85 1.75 -8.90
CA GLY A 403 -18.72 0.57 -8.04
C GLY A 403 -18.49 1.00 -6.59
N LYS A 404 -18.79 0.14 -5.64
CA LYS A 404 -18.50 0.39 -4.23
C LYS A 404 -17.63 -0.72 -3.70
N LEU A 405 -16.60 -0.36 -2.96
CA LEU A 405 -15.77 -1.29 -2.20
C LEU A 405 -15.91 -0.98 -0.73
N LYS A 406 -16.15 -2.02 0.06
CA LYS A 406 -16.01 -2.02 1.51
C LYS A 406 -14.97 -3.07 1.89
N ALA A 407 -14.02 -2.68 2.74
CA ALA A 407 -13.02 -3.57 3.31
C ALA A 407 -13.03 -3.47 4.83
N GLU A 408 -12.95 -4.62 5.49
CA GLU A 408 -12.70 -4.74 6.93
C GLU A 408 -11.46 -5.62 7.09
N ILE A 409 -10.39 -5.02 7.62
CA ILE A 409 -9.08 -5.66 7.76
C ILE A 409 -8.73 -5.67 9.23
N GLY A 410 -8.55 -6.86 9.80
CA GLY A 410 -7.93 -7.04 11.10
C GLY A 410 -6.55 -7.68 10.92
N PHE A 411 -5.52 -7.18 11.57
CA PHE A 411 -4.17 -7.76 11.47
C PHE A 411 -3.42 -7.65 12.79
N ASN A 412 -2.39 -8.48 12.98
CA ASN A 412 -1.48 -8.38 14.12
C ASN A 412 -0.25 -7.54 13.73
N PRO A 413 -0.06 -6.33 14.31
CA PRO A 413 1.11 -5.48 14.01
C PRO A 413 2.47 -6.14 14.33
N LEU A 414 2.54 -7.02 15.34
CA LEU A 414 3.76 -7.74 15.72
C LEU A 414 4.03 -8.98 14.84
N ASP A 415 2.98 -9.54 14.25
CA ASP A 415 3.08 -10.69 13.35
C ASP A 415 2.08 -10.53 12.19
N PRO A 416 2.45 -9.75 11.15
CA PRO A 416 1.58 -9.46 10.01
C PRO A 416 1.12 -10.72 9.24
N MET A 417 1.70 -11.88 9.54
CA MET A 417 1.29 -13.18 9.00
C MET A 417 0.01 -13.73 9.67
N ASN A 418 -0.63 -12.96 10.55
CA ASN A 418 -1.96 -13.22 11.07
C ASN A 418 -2.88 -12.04 10.74
N ALA A 419 -3.88 -12.31 9.90
CA ALA A 419 -4.82 -11.29 9.45
C ALA A 419 -6.18 -11.88 9.10
N ARG A 420 -7.22 -11.05 9.16
CA ARG A 420 -8.56 -11.30 8.64
C ARG A 420 -8.88 -10.18 7.66
N ILE A 421 -9.28 -10.54 6.45
CA ILE A 421 -9.61 -9.59 5.39
C ILE A 421 -10.97 -9.96 4.83
N ASP A 422 -11.95 -9.10 5.08
CA ASP A 422 -13.29 -9.20 4.51
C ASP A 422 -13.47 -8.08 3.48
N ILE A 423 -13.88 -8.42 2.26
CA ILE A 423 -14.05 -7.45 1.16
C ILE A 423 -15.43 -7.67 0.54
N ALA A 424 -16.16 -6.58 0.32
CA ALA A 424 -17.38 -6.55 -0.47
C ALA A 424 -17.23 -5.50 -1.58
N VAL A 425 -17.36 -5.95 -2.83
CA VAL A 425 -17.40 -5.10 -4.01
C VAL A 425 -18.77 -5.25 -4.65
N GLU A 426 -19.45 -4.13 -4.88
CA GLU A 426 -20.79 -4.07 -5.47
C GLU A 426 -20.79 -3.17 -6.71
N ASP A 427 -21.65 -3.50 -7.68
CA ASP A 427 -21.88 -2.72 -8.90
C ASP A 427 -20.61 -2.42 -9.72
N PHE A 428 -19.61 -3.31 -9.67
CA PHE A 428 -18.37 -3.15 -10.40
C PHE A 428 -18.57 -3.41 -11.90
N SER A 429 -18.16 -2.48 -12.76
CA SER A 429 -18.26 -2.62 -14.21
C SER A 429 -17.17 -3.56 -14.74
N LEU A 430 -17.55 -4.73 -15.23
CA LEU A 430 -16.58 -5.67 -15.80
C LEU A 430 -15.86 -5.14 -17.05
N LYS A 431 -16.44 -4.13 -17.73
CA LYS A 431 -15.78 -3.49 -18.88
C LYS A 431 -14.47 -2.82 -18.50
N ASP A 432 -14.36 -2.40 -17.25
CA ASP A 432 -13.18 -1.67 -16.76
C ASP A 432 -11.96 -2.60 -16.76
N LEU A 433 -12.19 -3.92 -16.64
CA LEU A 433 -11.15 -4.95 -16.73
C LEU A 433 -10.76 -5.34 -18.17
N ASN A 434 -11.27 -4.65 -19.20
CA ASN A 434 -11.01 -5.03 -20.60
C ASN A 434 -9.54 -5.02 -20.98
N ILE A 435 -8.73 -4.18 -20.35
CA ILE A 435 -7.29 -4.16 -20.57
C ILE A 435 -6.66 -5.51 -20.17
N TYR A 436 -7.04 -6.07 -19.02
CA TYR A 436 -6.60 -7.37 -18.54
C TYR A 436 -7.27 -8.52 -19.30
N SER A 437 -8.58 -8.45 -19.51
CA SER A 437 -9.35 -9.49 -20.22
C SER A 437 -8.82 -9.67 -21.65
N GLY A 438 -8.59 -8.57 -22.38
CA GLY A 438 -8.02 -8.60 -23.72
C GLY A 438 -6.59 -9.13 -23.71
N TYR A 439 -5.75 -8.63 -22.79
CA TYR A 439 -4.33 -9.03 -22.70
C TYR A 439 -4.16 -10.51 -22.36
N TYR A 440 -4.87 -11.04 -21.37
CA TYR A 440 -4.69 -12.42 -20.90
C TYR A 440 -5.53 -13.44 -21.66
N THR A 441 -6.79 -13.12 -21.99
CA THR A 441 -7.75 -14.10 -22.50
C THR A 441 -8.06 -13.95 -23.99
N GLY A 442 -7.71 -12.81 -24.61
CA GLY A 442 -8.10 -12.51 -25.98
C GLY A 442 -9.60 -12.23 -26.15
N HIS A 443 -10.27 -11.76 -25.09
CA HIS A 443 -11.69 -11.43 -25.12
C HIS A 443 -11.94 -10.03 -24.56
N SER A 444 -12.88 -9.32 -25.17
CA SER A 444 -13.41 -8.05 -24.66
C SER A 444 -14.77 -8.30 -24.02
N ILE A 445 -15.03 -7.64 -22.91
CA ILE A 445 -16.27 -7.64 -22.15
C ILE A 445 -17.11 -6.46 -22.65
N LEU A 446 -18.25 -6.78 -23.26
CA LEU A 446 -19.18 -5.83 -23.86
C LEU A 446 -20.13 -5.23 -22.84
N THR A 447 -20.55 -6.03 -21.85
CA THR A 447 -21.41 -5.68 -20.72
C THR A 447 -21.09 -6.60 -19.55
N GLY A 448 -21.46 -6.21 -18.34
CA GLY A 448 -21.34 -7.06 -17.16
C GLY A 448 -21.19 -6.25 -15.88
N GLU A 449 -21.94 -6.65 -14.86
CA GLU A 449 -21.84 -6.11 -13.50
C GLU A 449 -21.34 -7.22 -12.59
N MET A 450 -20.36 -6.90 -11.75
CA MET A 450 -19.73 -7.83 -10.83
C MET A 450 -20.00 -7.43 -9.39
N PHE A 451 -20.38 -8.43 -8.62
CA PHE A 451 -20.44 -8.40 -7.17
C PHE A 451 -19.45 -9.44 -6.65
N TYR A 452 -18.57 -9.03 -5.75
CA TYR A 452 -17.53 -9.90 -5.22
C TYR A 452 -17.49 -9.78 -3.71
N PHE A 453 -17.60 -10.91 -3.04
CA PHE A 453 -17.54 -11.00 -1.59
C PHE A 453 -16.44 -11.98 -1.21
N SER A 454 -15.51 -11.54 -0.38
CA SER A 454 -14.42 -12.38 0.12
C SER A 454 -14.41 -12.38 1.64
N SER A 455 -14.10 -13.53 2.20
CA SER A 455 -13.73 -13.67 3.61
C SER A 455 -12.44 -14.47 3.68
N THR A 456 -11.37 -13.81 4.09
CA THR A 456 -10.00 -14.32 4.09
C THR A 456 -9.46 -14.35 5.51
N ASP A 457 -8.93 -15.51 5.90
CA ASP A 457 -8.27 -15.73 7.19
C ASP A 457 -6.84 -16.21 6.90
N ILE A 458 -5.87 -15.50 7.45
CA ILE A 458 -4.45 -15.79 7.37
C ILE A 458 -3.98 -16.11 8.79
N ARG A 459 -3.41 -17.31 9.00
CA ARG A 459 -2.85 -17.72 10.29
C ARG A 459 -1.47 -18.33 10.11
N ASN A 460 -0.47 -17.76 10.78
CA ASN A 460 0.94 -18.15 10.62
C ASN A 460 1.34 -18.25 9.14
N GLY A 461 0.90 -17.29 8.33
CA GLY A 461 1.14 -17.20 6.89
C GLY A 461 0.32 -18.15 6.02
N LYS A 462 -0.52 -19.02 6.59
CA LYS A 462 -1.43 -19.87 5.82
C LYS A 462 -2.70 -19.10 5.48
N LEU A 463 -2.89 -18.83 4.19
CA LEU A 463 -4.06 -18.15 3.65
C LEU A 463 -5.19 -19.16 3.37
N ASN A 464 -6.39 -18.83 3.83
CA ASN A 464 -7.63 -19.50 3.49
C ASN A 464 -8.70 -18.45 3.17
N SER A 465 -9.07 -18.36 1.89
CA SER A 465 -9.98 -17.34 1.38
C SER A 465 -11.19 -17.97 0.70
N LYS A 466 -12.38 -17.56 1.15
CA LYS A 466 -13.66 -17.90 0.52
C LYS A 466 -14.09 -16.74 -0.33
N ASN A 467 -14.14 -16.96 -1.64
CA ASN A 467 -14.49 -15.93 -2.62
C ASN A 467 -15.79 -16.30 -3.30
N HIS A 468 -16.75 -15.40 -3.25
CA HIS A 468 -18.04 -15.52 -3.90
C HIS A 468 -18.17 -14.44 -4.96
N LEU A 469 -18.35 -14.86 -6.20
CA LEU A 469 -18.41 -13.98 -7.36
C LEU A 469 -19.77 -14.14 -8.04
N LEU A 470 -20.54 -13.06 -8.09
CA LEU A 470 -21.79 -12.96 -8.83
C LEU A 470 -21.61 -11.98 -9.98
N ILE A 471 -21.88 -12.44 -11.19
CA ILE A 471 -21.80 -11.63 -12.40
C ILE A 471 -23.16 -11.60 -13.07
N LYS A 472 -23.66 -10.40 -13.35
CA LYS A 472 -24.95 -10.18 -14.03
C LYS A 472 -24.74 -9.61 -15.42
N ASN A 473 -25.64 -9.94 -16.34
CA ASN A 473 -25.73 -9.33 -17.68
C ASN A 473 -24.40 -9.32 -18.47
N VAL A 474 -23.54 -10.33 -18.28
CA VAL A 474 -22.21 -10.34 -18.91
C VAL A 474 -22.25 -10.79 -20.36
N GLU A 475 -21.59 -10.05 -21.24
CA GLU A 475 -21.39 -10.45 -22.63
C GLU A 475 -19.92 -10.27 -23.00
N VAL A 476 -19.40 -11.23 -23.77
CA VAL A 476 -18.01 -11.23 -24.20
C VAL A 476 -17.90 -11.49 -25.70
N GLU A 477 -16.95 -10.82 -26.33
CA GLU A 477 -16.59 -11.03 -27.72
C GLU A 477 -15.12 -11.44 -27.85
N ASN A 478 -14.80 -12.10 -28.96
CA ASN A 478 -13.42 -12.44 -29.27
C ASN A 478 -12.69 -11.21 -29.79
N VAL A 479 -11.49 -10.95 -29.27
CA VAL A 479 -10.56 -9.97 -29.84
C VAL A 479 -9.29 -10.67 -30.29
N LYS A 480 -8.59 -10.10 -31.27
CA LYS A 480 -7.31 -10.66 -31.72
C LYS A 480 -6.27 -10.51 -30.62
N GLY A 481 -5.57 -11.60 -30.29
CA GLY A 481 -4.51 -11.62 -29.29
C GLY A 481 -4.87 -12.46 -28.08
N GLY A 482 -4.34 -12.09 -26.92
CA GLY A 482 -4.45 -12.86 -25.68
C GLY A 482 -3.24 -13.75 -25.43
N LYS A 483 -2.69 -13.67 -24.22
CA LYS A 483 -1.58 -14.53 -23.78
C LYS A 483 -1.99 -16.01 -23.70
N TYR A 484 -3.25 -16.29 -23.38
CA TYR A 484 -3.77 -17.64 -23.21
C TYR A 484 -5.00 -17.87 -24.11
N ALA A 485 -5.04 -19.03 -24.76
CA ALA A 485 -6.20 -19.48 -25.52
C ALA A 485 -7.29 -20.01 -24.58
N ILE A 486 -8.08 -19.10 -23.99
CA ILE A 486 -9.12 -19.44 -23.03
C ILE A 486 -10.49 -19.46 -23.75
N PRO A 487 -11.32 -20.51 -23.63
CA PRO A 487 -12.64 -20.58 -24.26
C PRO A 487 -13.68 -19.74 -23.48
N LEU A 488 -13.41 -18.45 -23.26
CA LEU A 488 -14.17 -17.61 -22.34
C LEU A 488 -15.62 -17.44 -22.79
N LYS A 489 -15.89 -17.19 -24.09
CA LYS A 489 -17.27 -17.08 -24.61
C LYS A 489 -18.11 -18.34 -24.32
N LEU A 490 -17.52 -19.53 -24.48
CA LEU A 490 -18.19 -20.80 -24.17
C LEU A 490 -18.40 -20.98 -22.67
N ALA A 491 -17.40 -20.62 -21.86
CA ALA A 491 -17.48 -20.72 -20.40
C ALA A 491 -18.56 -19.81 -19.83
N VAL A 492 -18.58 -18.53 -20.25
CA VAL A 492 -19.63 -17.56 -19.89
C VAL A 492 -21.00 -18.11 -20.26
N TRP A 493 -21.17 -18.59 -21.50
CA TRP A 493 -22.44 -19.18 -21.92
C TRP A 493 -22.84 -20.39 -21.06
N LEU A 494 -21.93 -21.32 -20.74
CA LEU A 494 -22.24 -22.49 -19.91
C LEU A 494 -22.57 -22.14 -18.47
N LEU A 495 -21.87 -21.14 -17.90
CA LEU A 495 -22.02 -20.75 -16.50
C LEU A 495 -23.29 -19.93 -16.23
N LYS A 496 -23.82 -19.24 -17.24
CA LYS A 496 -25.07 -18.48 -17.11
C LYS A 496 -26.24 -19.37 -16.70
N ASP A 497 -26.91 -18.98 -15.63
CA ASP A 497 -28.17 -19.56 -15.19
C ASP A 497 -29.37 -19.06 -16.04
N ARG A 498 -30.60 -19.37 -15.60
CA ARG A 498 -31.83 -18.96 -16.29
C ARG A 498 -32.11 -17.46 -16.25
N ASN A 499 -31.56 -16.76 -15.27
CA ASN A 499 -31.67 -15.30 -15.15
C ASN A 499 -30.58 -14.59 -15.98
N GLY A 500 -29.60 -15.33 -16.50
CA GLY A 500 -28.45 -14.78 -17.22
C GLY A 500 -27.27 -14.44 -16.30
N ASP A 501 -27.33 -14.87 -15.04
CA ASP A 501 -26.35 -14.59 -14.00
C ASP A 501 -25.34 -15.73 -13.90
N ILE A 502 -24.12 -15.41 -13.47
CA ILE A 502 -23.05 -16.38 -13.20
C ILE A 502 -22.68 -16.27 -11.72
N GLU A 503 -22.80 -17.38 -11.01
CA GLU A 503 -22.44 -17.48 -9.59
C GLU A 503 -21.31 -18.49 -9.41
N LEU A 504 -20.21 -18.04 -8.80
CA LEU A 504 -18.97 -18.79 -8.68
C LEU A 504 -18.38 -18.68 -7.27
N ASP A 505 -18.28 -19.83 -6.59
CA ASP A 505 -17.44 -19.96 -5.41
C ASP A 505 -16.04 -20.41 -5.80
N ILE A 506 -15.04 -19.63 -5.39
CA ILE A 506 -13.62 -19.82 -5.71
C ILE A 506 -12.83 -19.88 -4.40
N PRO A 507 -12.70 -21.07 -3.78
CA PRO A 507 -11.84 -21.21 -2.62
C PRO A 507 -10.37 -21.03 -3.04
N LEU A 508 -9.65 -20.20 -2.30
CA LEU A 508 -8.21 -19.99 -2.48
C LEU A 508 -7.49 -20.39 -1.18
N GLN A 509 -6.43 -21.18 -1.33
CA GLN A 509 -5.56 -21.59 -0.23
C GLN A 509 -4.11 -21.44 -0.67
N GLY A 510 -3.26 -20.96 0.23
CA GLY A 510 -1.85 -20.72 -0.07
C GLY A 510 -1.01 -20.47 1.17
N ASP A 511 0.30 -20.35 0.99
CA ASP A 511 1.23 -19.86 2.00
C ASP A 511 1.78 -18.52 1.52
N VAL A 512 1.55 -17.45 2.29
CA VAL A 512 2.05 -16.11 1.92
C VAL A 512 3.54 -15.93 2.18
N ASN A 513 4.15 -16.84 2.96
CA ASN A 513 5.60 -16.84 3.21
C ASN A 513 6.41 -17.50 2.09
N ASP A 514 5.75 -18.11 1.11
CA ASP A 514 6.43 -18.76 0.00
C ASP A 514 6.69 -17.71 -1.10
N PRO A 515 7.94 -17.24 -1.29
CA PRO A 515 8.27 -16.25 -2.31
C PRO A 515 8.05 -16.76 -3.74
N GLU A 516 7.88 -18.07 -3.95
CA GLU A 516 7.50 -18.64 -5.25
C GLU A 516 5.99 -18.56 -5.51
N VAL A 517 5.18 -18.29 -4.47
CA VAL A 517 3.71 -18.16 -4.58
C VAL A 517 3.33 -16.73 -4.91
N ASP A 518 3.30 -16.43 -6.21
CA ASP A 518 2.65 -15.24 -6.74
C ASP A 518 1.12 -15.35 -6.53
N THR A 519 0.57 -14.49 -5.67
CA THR A 519 -0.86 -14.43 -5.35
C THR A 519 -1.73 -14.22 -6.59
N TRP A 520 -1.26 -13.44 -7.56
CA TRP A 520 -1.94 -13.22 -8.83
C TRP A 520 -1.93 -14.48 -9.71
N ALA A 521 -0.82 -15.21 -9.72
CA ALA A 521 -0.72 -16.49 -10.43
C ALA A 521 -1.67 -17.55 -9.82
N LEU A 522 -1.83 -17.58 -8.50
CA LEU A 522 -2.76 -18.49 -7.82
C LEU A 522 -4.22 -18.22 -8.22
N VAL A 523 -4.65 -16.95 -8.19
CA VAL A 523 -5.99 -16.53 -8.60
C VAL A 523 -6.22 -16.87 -10.07
N GLY A 524 -5.30 -16.47 -10.95
CA GLY A 524 -5.38 -16.69 -12.39
C GLY A 524 -5.46 -18.18 -12.76
N ASN A 525 -4.64 -19.03 -12.13
CA ASN A 525 -4.65 -20.48 -12.36
C ASN A 525 -5.96 -21.13 -11.90
N THR A 526 -6.51 -20.68 -10.78
CA THR A 526 -7.79 -21.20 -10.25
C THR A 526 -8.95 -20.86 -11.17
N LEU A 527 -9.04 -19.59 -11.61
CA LEU A 527 -10.05 -19.14 -12.58
C LEU A 527 -9.90 -19.85 -13.93
N LYS A 528 -8.68 -19.95 -14.45
CA LYS A 528 -8.36 -20.68 -15.68
C LYS A 528 -8.83 -22.13 -15.60
N LYS A 529 -8.47 -22.85 -14.53
CA LYS A 529 -8.87 -24.24 -14.31
C LYS A 529 -10.40 -24.38 -14.25
N LYS A 530 -11.09 -23.46 -13.57
CA LYS A 530 -12.56 -23.43 -13.51
C LYS A 530 -13.16 -23.29 -14.90
N ILE A 531 -12.68 -22.35 -15.71
CA ILE A 531 -13.12 -22.13 -17.08
C ILE A 531 -12.92 -23.38 -17.95
N PHE A 532 -11.70 -23.94 -17.96
CA PHE A 532 -11.41 -25.14 -18.76
C PHE A 532 -12.28 -26.33 -18.33
N ASN A 533 -12.36 -26.62 -17.04
CA ASN A 533 -13.20 -27.71 -16.52
C ASN A 533 -14.67 -27.57 -16.92
N THR A 534 -15.21 -26.34 -16.86
CA THR A 534 -16.59 -26.08 -17.30
C THR A 534 -16.76 -26.35 -18.79
N THR A 535 -15.81 -25.91 -19.64
CA THR A 535 -15.92 -26.10 -21.10
C THR A 535 -15.63 -27.53 -21.56
N GLU A 536 -14.76 -28.27 -20.87
CA GLU A 536 -14.46 -29.67 -21.17
C GLU A 536 -15.59 -30.61 -20.75
N ASN A 537 -16.32 -30.27 -19.70
CA ASN A 537 -17.49 -31.03 -19.23
C ASN A 537 -18.74 -30.13 -19.08
N PRO A 538 -19.40 -29.79 -20.20
CA PRO A 538 -20.57 -28.91 -20.20
C PRO A 538 -21.77 -29.52 -19.48
N VAL A 539 -21.81 -30.85 -19.30
CA VAL A 539 -22.94 -31.58 -18.71
C VAL A 539 -23.22 -31.11 -17.29
N ILE A 540 -22.18 -30.85 -16.49
CA ILE A 540 -22.34 -30.42 -15.09
C ILE A 540 -23.06 -29.07 -15.03
N SER A 541 -22.65 -28.11 -15.86
CA SER A 541 -23.27 -26.79 -15.91
C SER A 541 -24.71 -26.85 -16.44
N LEU A 542 -24.95 -27.63 -17.50
CA LEU A 542 -26.30 -27.80 -18.05
C LEU A 542 -27.24 -28.53 -17.09
N ALA A 543 -26.74 -29.51 -16.33
CA ALA A 543 -27.51 -30.21 -15.31
C ALA A 543 -27.95 -29.26 -14.19
N ARG A 544 -27.03 -28.39 -13.74
CA ARG A 544 -27.34 -27.31 -12.78
C ARG A 544 -28.40 -26.35 -13.33
N PHE A 545 -28.30 -25.97 -14.60
CA PHE A 545 -29.20 -25.01 -15.25
C PHE A 545 -30.69 -25.44 -15.22
N ILE A 546 -30.98 -26.75 -15.33
CA ILE A 546 -32.34 -27.31 -15.22
C ILE A 546 -32.59 -28.08 -13.90
N ASN A 547 -31.69 -27.99 -12.92
CA ASN A 547 -31.77 -28.68 -11.63
C ASN A 547 -32.00 -30.20 -11.74
N THR A 548 -31.13 -30.89 -12.48
CA THR A 548 -31.14 -32.36 -12.63
C THR A 548 -29.77 -32.99 -12.32
N ASP A 549 -29.72 -34.30 -12.17
CA ASP A 549 -28.46 -35.04 -12.04
C ASP A 549 -27.70 -35.08 -13.37
N PRO A 550 -26.37 -34.85 -13.39
CA PRO A 550 -25.56 -34.90 -14.60
C PRO A 550 -25.69 -36.21 -15.40
N GLU A 551 -25.91 -37.33 -14.74
CA GLU A 551 -26.09 -38.64 -15.38
C GLU A 551 -27.28 -38.65 -16.37
N ASN A 552 -28.35 -37.91 -16.07
CA ASN A 552 -29.53 -37.80 -16.93
C ASN A 552 -29.24 -37.11 -18.26
N LEU A 553 -28.16 -36.32 -18.31
CA LEU A 553 -27.75 -35.54 -19.46
C LEU A 553 -26.48 -36.07 -20.12
N GLN A 554 -25.78 -37.02 -19.50
CA GLN A 554 -24.53 -37.58 -20.03
C GLN A 554 -24.77 -38.74 -21.01
N SER A 555 -25.60 -39.71 -20.61
CA SER A 555 -25.88 -40.89 -21.42
C SER A 555 -27.22 -41.53 -21.09
N MET A 556 -27.83 -42.15 -22.10
CA MET A 556 -29.07 -42.92 -21.96
C MET A 556 -28.82 -44.38 -22.34
N ALA A 557 -28.77 -45.26 -21.34
CA ALA A 557 -28.55 -46.69 -21.52
C ALA A 557 -29.69 -47.34 -22.32
N VAL A 558 -29.37 -48.35 -23.14
CA VAL A 558 -30.40 -49.10 -23.89
C VAL A 558 -30.65 -50.48 -23.29
N GLN A 559 -31.91 -50.89 -23.23
CA GLN A 559 -32.30 -52.20 -22.71
C GLN A 559 -32.38 -53.24 -23.83
N PHE A 560 -31.23 -53.81 -24.20
CA PHE A 560 -31.20 -54.89 -25.18
C PHE A 560 -31.87 -56.17 -24.63
N PRO A 561 -32.75 -56.87 -25.39
CA PRO A 561 -33.08 -56.68 -26.81
C PRO A 561 -34.33 -55.83 -27.09
N ASP A 562 -34.90 -55.15 -26.10
CA ASP A 562 -36.05 -54.28 -26.32
C ASP A 562 -35.65 -53.04 -27.12
N THR A 563 -36.58 -52.57 -27.96
CA THR A 563 -36.48 -51.31 -28.70
C THR A 563 -37.49 -50.27 -28.20
N SER A 564 -38.36 -50.63 -27.24
CA SER A 564 -39.28 -49.70 -26.60
C SER A 564 -38.52 -48.72 -25.71
N LEU A 565 -39.00 -47.46 -25.71
CA LEU A 565 -38.50 -46.48 -24.75
C LEU A 565 -39.21 -46.71 -23.43
N THR A 566 -38.44 -46.85 -22.37
CA THR A 566 -38.94 -46.91 -21.00
C THR A 566 -39.38 -45.53 -20.53
N THR A 567 -40.21 -45.47 -19.48
CA THR A 567 -40.62 -44.20 -18.87
C THR A 567 -39.42 -43.35 -18.44
N GLY A 568 -38.36 -43.96 -17.88
CA GLY A 568 -37.15 -43.25 -17.48
C GLY A 568 -36.39 -42.64 -18.67
N GLN A 569 -36.30 -43.36 -19.79
CA GLN A 569 -35.70 -42.84 -21.01
C GLN A 569 -36.52 -41.69 -21.60
N MET A 570 -37.86 -41.79 -21.58
CA MET A 570 -38.74 -40.70 -22.00
C MET A 570 -38.53 -39.45 -21.13
N SER A 571 -38.45 -39.61 -19.80
CA SER A 571 -38.12 -38.50 -18.90
C SER A 571 -36.77 -37.86 -19.20
N GLN A 572 -35.72 -38.65 -19.50
CA GLN A 572 -34.42 -38.11 -19.90
C GLN A 572 -34.49 -37.30 -21.20
N LEU A 573 -35.22 -37.79 -22.21
CA LEU A 573 -35.44 -37.07 -23.46
C LEU A 573 -36.21 -35.76 -23.25
N ASP A 574 -37.19 -35.75 -22.35
CA ASP A 574 -37.94 -34.54 -21.99
C ASP A 574 -37.01 -33.48 -21.33
N LEU A 575 -36.04 -33.89 -20.50
CA LEU A 575 -35.03 -32.99 -19.93
C LEU A 575 -34.10 -32.39 -20.99
N ILE A 576 -33.70 -33.18 -21.99
CA ILE A 576 -32.84 -32.69 -23.09
C ILE A 576 -33.61 -31.69 -23.97
N LEU A 577 -34.90 -31.92 -24.22
CA LEU A 577 -35.77 -30.97 -24.92
C LEU A 577 -35.96 -29.68 -24.11
N GLN A 578 -36.11 -29.80 -22.79
CA GLN A 578 -36.16 -28.64 -21.91
C GLN A 578 -34.90 -27.78 -22.05
N LEU A 579 -33.72 -28.41 -22.07
CA LEU A 579 -32.45 -27.70 -22.30
C LEU A 579 -32.37 -27.01 -23.65
N GLU A 580 -32.79 -27.68 -24.73
CA GLU A 580 -32.80 -27.06 -26.07
C GLU A 580 -33.69 -25.81 -26.11
N ASN A 581 -34.80 -25.82 -25.40
CA ASN A 581 -35.75 -24.71 -25.37
C ASN A 581 -35.29 -23.56 -24.45
N GLU A 582 -34.72 -23.87 -23.29
CA GLU A 582 -34.36 -22.87 -22.28
C GLU A 582 -32.93 -22.33 -22.44
N LYS A 583 -32.00 -23.11 -23.00
CA LYS A 583 -30.60 -22.70 -23.18
C LYS A 583 -30.34 -22.25 -24.62
N GLU A 584 -30.52 -20.97 -24.87
CA GLU A 584 -30.31 -20.37 -26.20
C GLU A 584 -28.94 -20.72 -26.79
N GLY A 585 -28.90 -21.05 -28.09
CA GLY A 585 -27.66 -21.41 -28.79
C GLY A 585 -27.14 -22.82 -28.50
N LEU A 586 -27.81 -23.61 -27.66
CA LEU A 586 -27.46 -25.01 -27.41
C LEU A 586 -27.61 -25.87 -28.68
N ARG A 587 -26.54 -26.58 -29.02
CA ARG A 587 -26.55 -27.67 -30.00
C ARG A 587 -26.31 -28.99 -29.28
N THR A 588 -27.27 -29.90 -29.44
CA THR A 588 -27.24 -31.24 -28.85
C THR A 588 -27.12 -32.31 -29.93
N GLU A 589 -26.17 -33.22 -29.76
CA GLU A 589 -26.02 -34.41 -30.58
C GLU A 589 -26.13 -35.65 -29.68
N MET A 590 -27.05 -36.56 -30.03
CA MET A 590 -27.27 -37.83 -29.36
C MET A 590 -26.78 -38.96 -30.25
N ASN A 591 -25.64 -39.54 -29.91
CA ASN A 591 -25.02 -40.56 -30.73
C ASN A 591 -25.06 -41.93 -30.05
N PHE A 592 -25.60 -42.92 -30.74
CA PHE A 592 -25.51 -44.30 -30.29
C PHE A 592 -24.05 -44.79 -30.33
N ILE A 593 -23.56 -45.30 -29.20
CA ILE A 593 -22.25 -45.91 -29.02
C ILE A 593 -22.36 -47.38 -28.58
N GLY A 594 -21.25 -48.12 -28.67
CA GLY A 594 -21.21 -49.53 -28.24
C GLY A 594 -21.81 -50.51 -29.26
N ALA A 595 -21.72 -50.17 -30.55
CA ALA A 595 -22.21 -51.01 -31.63
C ALA A 595 -21.51 -52.39 -31.68
N ASP A 596 -20.20 -52.43 -31.44
CA ASP A 596 -19.42 -53.67 -31.45
C ASP A 596 -19.81 -54.58 -30.27
N SER A 597 -20.02 -54.00 -29.08
CA SER A 597 -20.55 -54.70 -27.91
C SER A 597 -21.95 -55.26 -28.16
N LEU A 598 -22.80 -54.50 -28.88
CA LEU A 598 -24.13 -54.97 -29.28
C LEU A 598 -24.02 -56.13 -30.27
N GLN A 599 -23.13 -56.04 -31.27
CA GLN A 599 -22.86 -57.12 -32.23
C GLN A 599 -22.42 -58.40 -31.51
N ALA A 600 -21.50 -58.30 -30.54
CA ALA A 600 -21.06 -59.45 -29.73
C ALA A 600 -22.21 -60.07 -28.91
N LYS A 601 -23.07 -59.24 -28.30
CA LYS A 601 -24.27 -59.70 -27.59
C LYS A 601 -25.24 -60.44 -28.51
N LEU A 602 -25.48 -59.91 -29.71
CA LEU A 602 -26.33 -60.53 -30.75
C LEU A 602 -25.72 -61.84 -31.27
N ALA A 603 -24.43 -61.86 -31.56
CA ALA A 603 -23.71 -63.05 -31.98
C ALA A 603 -23.85 -64.18 -30.95
N SER A 604 -23.64 -63.85 -29.67
CA SER A 604 -23.82 -64.78 -28.55
C SER A 604 -25.26 -65.26 -28.43
N MET A 605 -26.24 -64.36 -28.54
CA MET A 605 -27.66 -64.72 -28.51
C MET A 605 -28.04 -65.67 -29.64
N LEU A 606 -27.66 -65.38 -30.88
CA LEU A 606 -27.95 -66.22 -32.05
C LEU A 606 -27.32 -67.60 -31.92
N ALA A 607 -26.04 -67.64 -31.55
CA ALA A 607 -25.30 -68.88 -31.33
C ALA A 607 -25.97 -69.76 -30.27
N ARG A 608 -26.28 -69.17 -29.10
CA ARG A 608 -26.93 -69.88 -27.99
C ARG A 608 -28.33 -70.32 -28.35
N GLN A 609 -29.13 -69.48 -29.00
CA GLN A 609 -30.47 -69.84 -29.43
C GLN A 609 -30.46 -70.99 -30.44
N ALA A 610 -29.52 -70.98 -31.40
CA ALA A 610 -29.35 -72.05 -32.38
C ALA A 610 -28.95 -73.37 -31.70
N TYR A 611 -28.02 -73.32 -30.73
CA TYR A 611 -27.64 -74.47 -29.92
C TYR A 611 -28.83 -75.01 -29.12
N ASN A 612 -29.44 -74.18 -28.28
CA ASN A 612 -30.55 -74.56 -27.40
C ASN A 612 -31.72 -75.16 -28.20
N LYS A 613 -32.04 -74.56 -29.36
CA LYS A 613 -33.10 -75.07 -30.25
C LYS A 613 -32.78 -76.46 -30.78
N LYS A 614 -31.52 -76.73 -31.15
CA LYS A 614 -31.07 -77.96 -31.81
C LYS A 614 -30.77 -79.10 -30.83
N THR A 615 -30.22 -78.79 -29.66
CA THR A 615 -29.76 -79.79 -28.68
C THR A 615 -30.72 -79.98 -27.50
N LYS A 616 -31.66 -79.05 -27.30
CA LYS A 616 -32.53 -78.97 -26.11
C LYS A 616 -31.77 -78.79 -24.78
N LYS A 617 -30.48 -78.45 -24.84
CA LYS A 617 -29.63 -78.14 -23.69
C LYS A 617 -29.36 -76.64 -23.63
N ASP A 618 -29.06 -76.11 -22.45
CA ASP A 618 -28.73 -74.71 -22.30
C ASP A 618 -27.23 -74.47 -22.53
N ALA A 619 -26.92 -73.66 -23.54
CA ALA A 619 -25.56 -73.22 -23.86
C ALA A 619 -24.83 -72.54 -22.70
N ALA A 620 -25.57 -71.96 -21.73
CA ALA A 620 -24.97 -71.37 -20.54
C ALA A 620 -24.39 -72.43 -19.57
N THR A 621 -24.91 -73.67 -19.60
CA THR A 621 -24.50 -74.76 -18.70
C THR A 621 -23.75 -75.89 -19.40
N ASP A 622 -23.98 -76.12 -20.70
CA ASP A 622 -23.23 -77.07 -21.54
C ASP A 622 -22.20 -76.34 -22.42
N THR A 623 -21.18 -75.74 -21.81
CA THR A 623 -20.13 -74.97 -22.50
C THR A 623 -19.30 -75.82 -23.45
N THR A 624 -18.94 -77.06 -23.06
CA THR A 624 -18.18 -77.98 -23.92
C THR A 624 -19.00 -78.42 -25.14
N GLY A 625 -20.29 -78.74 -24.95
CA GLY A 625 -21.19 -79.06 -26.05
C GLY A 625 -21.48 -77.86 -26.95
N PHE A 626 -21.55 -76.65 -26.37
CA PHE A 626 -21.74 -75.41 -27.11
C PHE A 626 -20.53 -75.06 -27.99
N GLN A 627 -19.30 -75.19 -27.46
CA GLN A 627 -18.07 -75.04 -28.25
C GLN A 627 -18.03 -76.04 -29.42
N ALA A 628 -18.29 -77.32 -29.15
CA ALA A 628 -18.28 -78.36 -30.18
C ALA A 628 -19.34 -78.10 -31.27
N PHE A 629 -20.50 -77.56 -30.89
CA PHE A 629 -21.52 -77.13 -31.84
C PHE A 629 -21.02 -76.00 -32.75
N LEU A 630 -20.41 -74.95 -32.19
CA LEU A 630 -19.90 -73.82 -32.96
C LEU A 630 -18.77 -74.22 -33.90
N ASN A 631 -17.80 -75.00 -33.41
CA ASN A 631 -16.70 -75.53 -34.21
C ASN A 631 -17.23 -76.32 -35.43
N ARG A 632 -18.27 -77.14 -35.22
CA ARG A 632 -18.93 -77.89 -36.30
C ARG A 632 -19.66 -77.00 -37.29
N GLN A 633 -20.31 -75.91 -36.84
CA GLN A 633 -20.99 -74.98 -37.74
C GLN A 633 -20.00 -74.14 -38.56
N LEU A 634 -18.87 -73.78 -37.96
CA LEU A 634 -17.82 -72.94 -38.58
C LEU A 634 -16.78 -73.74 -39.36
N LYS A 635 -16.79 -75.08 -39.23
CA LYS A 635 -15.77 -75.99 -39.80
C LYS A 635 -14.35 -75.62 -39.35
N SER A 636 -14.19 -75.22 -38.09
CA SER A 636 -12.91 -74.87 -37.49
C SER A 636 -12.87 -75.30 -36.03
N ASP A 637 -11.88 -76.13 -35.67
CA ASP A 637 -11.69 -76.60 -34.29
C ASP A 637 -10.65 -75.77 -33.51
N SER A 638 -10.05 -74.76 -34.16
CA SER A 638 -8.94 -73.95 -33.61
C SER A 638 -9.37 -72.64 -32.95
N LEU A 639 -10.66 -72.31 -32.98
CA LEU A 639 -11.19 -71.07 -32.43
C LEU A 639 -11.52 -71.25 -30.95
N ASP A 640 -11.11 -70.29 -30.12
CA ASP A 640 -11.68 -70.15 -28.78
C ASP A 640 -13.18 -69.80 -28.84
N LEU A 641 -13.87 -69.95 -27.73
CA LEU A 641 -15.33 -69.76 -27.66
C LEU A 641 -15.77 -68.37 -28.10
N GLU A 642 -15.02 -67.33 -27.73
CA GLU A 642 -15.40 -65.95 -28.04
C GLU A 642 -15.26 -65.66 -29.53
N ARG A 643 -14.13 -66.06 -30.14
CA ARG A 643 -13.91 -65.95 -31.58
C ARG A 643 -14.90 -66.80 -32.37
N ALA A 644 -15.20 -68.00 -31.90
CA ALA A 644 -16.21 -68.86 -32.50
C ALA A 644 -17.60 -68.21 -32.45
N ILE A 645 -18.00 -67.62 -31.32
CA ILE A 645 -19.26 -66.88 -31.20
C ILE A 645 -19.29 -65.70 -32.17
N ARG A 646 -18.24 -64.87 -32.20
CA ARG A 646 -18.17 -63.70 -33.11
C ARG A 646 -18.25 -64.11 -34.58
N GLN A 647 -17.46 -65.11 -34.99
CA GLN A 647 -17.43 -65.57 -36.38
C GLN A 647 -18.74 -66.25 -36.79
N TYR A 648 -19.40 -66.96 -35.86
CA TYR A 648 -20.77 -67.43 -36.04
C TYR A 648 -21.73 -66.26 -36.21
N GLY A 649 -21.66 -65.25 -35.34
CA GLY A 649 -22.47 -64.02 -35.46
C GLY A 649 -22.36 -63.38 -36.84
N ILE A 650 -21.14 -63.19 -37.35
CA ILE A 650 -20.88 -62.62 -38.69
C ILE A 650 -21.56 -63.48 -39.78
N ALA A 651 -21.32 -64.80 -39.76
CA ALA A 651 -21.87 -65.72 -40.75
C ALA A 651 -23.42 -65.79 -40.75
N TYR A 652 -24.05 -65.48 -39.62
CA TYR A 652 -25.49 -65.57 -39.42
C TYR A 652 -26.16 -64.20 -39.22
N GLY A 653 -25.52 -63.12 -39.67
CA GLY A 653 -26.16 -61.80 -39.83
C GLY A 653 -26.28 -60.95 -38.56
N ALA A 654 -25.49 -61.22 -37.51
CA ALA A 654 -25.47 -60.41 -36.28
C ALA A 654 -25.19 -58.93 -36.56
N ASP A 655 -24.33 -58.62 -37.54
CA ASP A 655 -24.00 -57.24 -37.92
C ASP A 655 -25.20 -56.50 -38.51
N SER A 656 -25.92 -57.16 -39.42
CA SER A 656 -27.14 -56.60 -40.03
C SER A 656 -28.24 -56.41 -38.98
N LEU A 657 -28.37 -57.35 -38.04
CA LEU A 657 -29.32 -57.23 -36.93
C LEU A 657 -28.95 -56.09 -35.98
N ALA A 658 -27.66 -55.90 -35.68
CA ALA A 658 -27.18 -54.81 -34.84
C ALA A 658 -27.48 -53.45 -35.50
N VAL A 659 -27.18 -53.32 -36.80
CA VAL A 659 -27.50 -52.09 -37.57
C VAL A 659 -29.00 -51.81 -37.57
N ASN A 660 -29.84 -52.82 -37.83
CA ASN A 660 -31.29 -52.65 -37.81
C ASN A 660 -31.83 -52.27 -36.42
N TYR A 661 -31.28 -52.88 -35.36
CA TYR A 661 -31.63 -52.54 -33.98
C TYR A 661 -31.27 -51.08 -33.65
N ILE A 662 -30.04 -50.66 -33.99
CA ILE A 662 -29.58 -49.27 -33.78
C ILE A 662 -30.45 -48.30 -34.57
N ASN A 663 -30.70 -48.55 -35.86
CA ASN A 663 -31.54 -47.70 -36.69
C ASN A 663 -32.97 -47.59 -36.15
N THR A 664 -33.51 -48.68 -35.62
CA THR A 664 -34.84 -48.69 -34.98
C THR A 664 -34.84 -47.82 -33.72
N LEU A 665 -33.82 -47.95 -32.85
CA LEU A 665 -33.70 -47.12 -31.65
C LEU A 665 -33.51 -45.64 -32.00
N VAL A 666 -32.60 -45.32 -32.92
CA VAL A 666 -32.36 -43.95 -33.41
C VAL A 666 -33.66 -43.35 -33.92
N SER A 667 -34.39 -44.07 -34.78
CA SER A 667 -35.68 -43.62 -35.32
C SER A 667 -36.74 -43.42 -34.23
N ARG A 668 -36.77 -44.28 -33.19
CA ARG A 668 -37.73 -44.13 -32.07
C ARG A 668 -37.42 -42.94 -31.18
N VAL A 669 -36.15 -42.72 -30.86
CA VAL A 669 -35.71 -41.55 -30.09
C VAL A 669 -36.01 -40.28 -30.87
N ASP A 670 -35.64 -40.22 -32.15
CA ASP A 670 -35.94 -39.09 -33.04
C ASP A 670 -37.45 -38.83 -33.17
N SER A 671 -38.25 -39.89 -33.35
CA SER A 671 -39.72 -39.77 -33.42
C SER A 671 -40.32 -39.28 -32.10
N TYR A 672 -39.81 -39.74 -30.96
CA TYR A 672 -40.27 -39.28 -29.64
C TYR A 672 -39.97 -37.78 -29.47
N LEU A 673 -38.74 -37.35 -29.73
CA LEU A 673 -38.33 -35.95 -29.64
C LEU A 673 -39.20 -35.06 -30.55
N LYS A 674 -39.39 -35.43 -31.82
CA LYS A 674 -40.23 -34.69 -32.77
C LYS A 674 -41.72 -34.70 -32.42
N SER A 675 -42.22 -35.75 -31.76
CA SER A 675 -43.60 -35.78 -31.29
C SER A 675 -43.86 -34.79 -30.15
N ARG A 676 -42.84 -34.49 -29.35
CA ARG A 676 -42.89 -33.52 -28.25
C ARG A 676 -42.57 -32.10 -28.71
N SER A 677 -41.59 -31.95 -29.60
CA SER A 677 -41.16 -30.68 -30.19
C SER A 677 -40.86 -30.87 -31.68
N PRO A 678 -41.81 -30.58 -32.59
CA PRO A 678 -41.64 -30.80 -34.02
C PRO A 678 -40.45 -30.06 -34.65
N GLU A 679 -40.08 -28.91 -34.08
CA GLU A 679 -38.98 -28.04 -34.54
C GLU A 679 -37.64 -28.30 -33.83
N THR A 680 -37.54 -29.42 -33.09
CA THR A 680 -36.30 -29.79 -32.39
C THR A 680 -35.12 -29.89 -33.36
N LYS A 681 -33.97 -29.36 -32.95
CA LYS A 681 -32.70 -29.37 -33.68
C LYS A 681 -31.75 -30.42 -33.13
N ILE A 682 -32.17 -31.23 -32.14
CA ILE A 682 -31.39 -32.34 -31.59
C ILE A 682 -31.09 -33.34 -32.69
N LYS A 683 -29.80 -33.58 -32.94
CA LYS A 683 -29.36 -34.56 -33.94
C LYS A 683 -29.24 -35.93 -33.27
N VAL A 684 -30.06 -36.90 -33.69
CA VAL A 684 -29.96 -38.29 -33.23
C VAL A 684 -29.28 -39.12 -34.31
N GLY A 685 -28.23 -39.85 -33.94
CA GLY A 685 -27.44 -40.59 -34.90
C GLY A 685 -26.65 -41.74 -34.29
N ARG A 686 -25.68 -42.24 -35.06
CA ARG A 686 -24.70 -43.25 -34.64
C ARG A 686 -23.33 -42.61 -34.62
N ALA A 687 -22.56 -42.85 -33.57
CA ALA A 687 -21.17 -42.40 -33.51
C ALA A 687 -20.31 -43.05 -34.61
N LYS A 688 -19.23 -42.39 -35.03
CA LYS A 688 -18.33 -42.95 -36.03
C LYS A 688 -17.59 -44.15 -35.43
N VAL A 689 -17.46 -45.24 -36.19
CA VAL A 689 -16.79 -46.48 -35.73
C VAL A 689 -15.34 -46.23 -35.29
N SER A 690 -14.69 -45.17 -35.79
CA SER A 690 -13.33 -44.76 -35.43
C SER A 690 -13.21 -43.98 -34.11
N ASP A 691 -14.32 -43.62 -33.45
CA ASP A 691 -14.26 -42.89 -32.17
C ASP A 691 -13.76 -43.81 -31.06
N LYS A 692 -12.73 -43.36 -30.32
CA LYS A 692 -12.17 -44.12 -29.17
C LYS A 692 -13.23 -44.50 -28.14
N ASP A 693 -14.28 -43.68 -28.02
CA ASP A 693 -15.42 -43.88 -27.13
C ASP A 693 -16.34 -45.05 -27.52
N ASN A 694 -16.16 -45.65 -28.70
CA ASN A 694 -16.95 -46.80 -29.16
C ASN A 694 -16.34 -48.16 -28.80
N ILE A 695 -15.04 -48.20 -28.45
CA ILE A 695 -14.31 -49.43 -28.18
C ILE A 695 -14.75 -49.97 -26.81
N ASP A 696 -15.29 -51.19 -26.78
CA ASP A 696 -15.79 -51.89 -25.58
C ASP A 696 -16.87 -51.16 -24.76
N ALA A 697 -17.45 -50.07 -25.27
CA ALA A 697 -18.54 -49.36 -24.60
C ALA A 697 -19.83 -50.20 -24.55
N ALA A 698 -20.57 -50.10 -23.44
CA ALA A 698 -21.91 -50.66 -23.37
C ALA A 698 -22.85 -49.94 -24.37
N PRO A 699 -23.82 -50.64 -24.98
CA PRO A 699 -24.80 -50.03 -25.87
C PRO A 699 -25.60 -48.92 -25.16
N GLN A 700 -25.49 -47.68 -25.64
CA GLN A 700 -26.17 -46.51 -25.09
C GLN A 700 -26.17 -45.33 -26.07
N PHE A 701 -27.00 -44.32 -25.83
CA PHE A 701 -26.85 -43.01 -26.45
C PHE A 701 -25.94 -42.13 -25.57
N LYS A 702 -24.93 -41.52 -26.17
CA LYS A 702 -24.09 -40.51 -25.51
C LYS A 702 -24.46 -39.13 -26.03
N MET A 703 -24.64 -38.20 -25.11
CA MET A 703 -24.99 -36.81 -25.43
C MET A 703 -23.72 -35.97 -25.58
N LYS A 704 -23.71 -35.08 -26.56
CA LYS A 704 -22.68 -34.07 -26.76
C LYS A 704 -23.34 -32.71 -26.90
N TYR A 705 -22.87 -31.75 -26.11
CA TYR A 705 -23.38 -30.38 -26.09
C TYR A 705 -22.32 -29.41 -26.60
N SER A 706 -22.74 -28.40 -27.35
CA SER A 706 -21.87 -27.34 -27.87
C SER A 706 -22.66 -26.06 -28.10
N LEU A 707 -21.97 -24.93 -28.18
CA LEU A 707 -22.55 -23.65 -28.58
C LEU A 707 -22.61 -23.57 -30.12
N LYS A 708 -23.73 -23.09 -30.67
CA LYS A 708 -23.87 -22.82 -32.12
C LYS A 708 -22.79 -21.80 -32.54
N LYS A 709 -22.00 -22.13 -33.56
CA LYS A 709 -21.05 -21.18 -34.16
C LYS A 709 -21.83 -20.13 -34.96
N GLU A 710 -21.48 -18.86 -34.79
CA GLU A 710 -22.09 -17.72 -35.49
C GLU A 710 -21.89 -17.78 -37.03
N ASP A 711 -20.96 -18.61 -37.54
CA ASP A 711 -20.57 -18.62 -38.97
C ASP A 711 -21.11 -19.79 -39.83
N GLU A 712 -21.92 -20.72 -39.29
CA GLU A 712 -22.39 -21.90 -40.08
C GLU A 712 -23.62 -21.64 -40.97
N ASP A 713 -24.20 -20.44 -41.00
CA ASP A 713 -25.40 -20.12 -41.80
C ASP A 713 -25.12 -19.30 -43.09
N THR A 714 -23.86 -19.10 -43.49
CA THR A 714 -23.56 -18.65 -44.86
C THR A 714 -23.55 -19.86 -45.80
N PRO A 715 -24.42 -19.93 -46.83
CA PRO A 715 -24.31 -20.97 -47.84
C PRO A 715 -22.98 -20.77 -48.56
N THR A 716 -22.04 -21.70 -48.40
CA THR A 716 -20.85 -21.77 -49.25
C THR A 716 -21.30 -22.14 -50.67
N GLY A 717 -21.67 -21.11 -51.43
CA GLY A 717 -21.94 -21.17 -52.86
C GLY A 717 -20.87 -20.40 -53.62
N SER A 718 -19.85 -21.11 -54.10
CA SER A 718 -19.41 -21.12 -55.52
C SER A 718 -18.14 -21.97 -55.68
N PRO A 719 -17.97 -22.67 -56.83
CA PRO A 719 -16.83 -23.53 -57.07
C PRO A 719 -15.57 -22.70 -57.34
N SER A 720 -14.45 -23.18 -56.83
CA SER A 720 -13.10 -22.74 -57.19
C SER A 720 -12.89 -22.78 -58.71
N GLU A 721 -12.64 -21.62 -59.32
CA GLU A 721 -11.96 -21.53 -60.62
C GLU A 721 -10.47 -21.89 -60.46
N PRO A 722 -9.85 -22.52 -61.47
CA PRO A 722 -8.46 -22.94 -61.40
C PRO A 722 -7.51 -21.76 -61.61
N GLU A 723 -6.46 -21.70 -60.80
CA GLU A 723 -5.32 -20.79 -61.02
C GLU A 723 -4.68 -21.05 -62.40
N SER A 724 -4.64 -19.99 -63.22
CA SER A 724 -3.79 -19.94 -64.40
C SER A 724 -2.38 -19.53 -63.99
N GLU A 725 -1.43 -20.44 -64.19
CA GLU A 725 -0.02 -20.08 -64.35
C GLU A 725 0.13 -19.12 -65.55
N ASP A 726 0.72 -17.95 -65.35
CA ASP A 726 1.63 -17.37 -66.35
C ASP A 726 2.53 -16.26 -65.76
N LYS A 727 3.84 -16.54 -65.86
CA LYS A 727 5.05 -15.68 -65.81
C LYS A 727 5.66 -15.23 -64.48
#